data_AF-A0AB34I007-F1
#
_entry.id   AF-A0AB34I007-F1
#
_cell.length_a   1.000
_cell.length_b   1.000
_cell.length_c   1.000
_cell.angle_alpha   90.00
_cell.angle_beta   90.00
_cell.angle_gamma   90.00
#
_symmetry.space_group_name_H-M   'P 1'
#
loop_
_entity.id
_entity.type
_entity.pdbx_description
1 polymer ?
#
loop_
_entity_poly.entity_id
_entity_poly.type
_entity_poly.pdbx_seq_one_letter_code
_entity_poly.pdbx_strand_id
1 'polypeptide(L)'
;MAETASPLKHFVLAKKTITAIFDQLLEFVTEGSHFVEATYKNPELDQVATEDDLIEIQRYKNKLSIIGEVLSRRHMEVAFFGRTSSGKSSVIIAMLWDKVLPSGIGHTTNCFLSVEETDGDKACLMTEGSREKKNVKTVIQLAHALHMDKDLKAGCLVHVFWPKAKCALLRDDLVLVDSPGTDVTAELDSWIDKFCLDADVFVLVVNSKSTLMNTEKQFFHKSTGSRRAGSVTVAHGPSCSAACGIFPDQGSNPDVHAVCLWDDKGPAKIHQALKEDILEFIKQAQARVLSHQDDTALLKAYIVEWRKFFTQCDILPKPFCQLEITLMGKQGSNKKSNVEDSIVRKLMLDTWNESIFSNIKNRLQDSAMKLVHAERLGEAFDSQLVIGVRESYVNLCSNPEDKLQIYRDNFEKAYLDSTERFYRTQAPSYLQQNGVQNYMKYVSENLVYVADAKLKEEEKRALRYLETRRECNSVEALMECCVNALVTSFKETILAECQGMIKRNETEKLHLMFSLMDKVPNGIEPMLKDLEEHIISAGLADMVAAAETITTDSEKYVEQLLTLFNRFSRLVKEAFQDDPRFLTARDKAYKAVVNDATIFKLELPLKQKGVGLKTQPESKCPELLANYCDMLLRKTPLSKKLTSEEIEAKLKEVLLVLKYVQNKDVFMRYHKAHLTRRLILDISADSEIEENMVEWLREVGMPADYVNKLARMFQDIKVSEDLNQAFKEMHKNNKLALPADSVNIKILNAGAWSRSSEKVFVSLPTELEDLIPEVEEFYKKNHSGRKLHWHHLMSNGIITFKNEVGQYDLEVTTFQLAVLFAWNQRPREKISFENLKLATELPDAELRRTLWSLVAFPKLKRQVLLYEPQVNSPKDFTEGTLFSVNQEFSLIKNAKVQKRGKINLIGRLQLTTERMREEENEGIVQLRILRTQEAIIQIMKMRKKISNAQLQTELVEILKNMFLPQKKMIKEQIEWLIEHKYIRRDESDINTFIYMA
;
A
#
# COMPACT_ATOMS: atom_id res chain seq x y z
N MET A 1 -14.34 28.95 -0.99
CA MET A 1 -14.34 29.94 0.10
C MET A 1 -12.90 30.25 0.40
N ALA A 2 -12.52 31.53 0.34
CA ALA A 2 -11.37 31.99 1.11
C ALA A 2 -11.54 31.42 2.51
N GLU A 3 -10.53 30.71 3.04
CA GLU A 3 -10.38 30.60 4.48
C GLU A 3 -10.63 32.00 5.00
N THR A 4 -11.64 32.20 5.86
CA THR A 4 -11.72 33.43 6.64
C THR A 4 -10.48 33.41 7.50
N ALA A 5 -9.40 33.96 6.97
CA ALA A 5 -8.10 33.96 7.58
C ALA A 5 -8.29 34.56 8.97
N SER A 6 -7.84 33.82 9.98
CA SER A 6 -7.76 34.27 11.36
C SER A 6 -7.34 35.75 11.37
N PRO A 7 -7.99 36.65 12.13
CA PRO A 7 -7.52 38.02 12.28
C PRO A 7 -6.03 38.09 12.66
N LEU A 8 -5.50 37.06 13.34
CA LEU A 8 -4.07 36.90 13.64
C LEU A 8 -3.25 36.60 12.38
N LYS A 9 -3.74 35.74 11.47
CA LYS A 9 -3.10 35.51 10.16
C LYS A 9 -3.03 36.79 9.32
N HIS A 10 -4.06 37.64 9.37
CA HIS A 10 -4.02 38.98 8.75
C HIS A 10 -3.00 39.90 9.43
N PHE A 11 -2.92 39.89 10.76
CA PHE A 11 -1.91 40.65 11.51
C PHE A 11 -0.48 40.20 11.20
N VAL A 12 -0.22 38.89 11.13
CA VAL A 12 1.09 38.32 10.77
C VAL A 12 1.46 38.65 9.33
N LEU A 13 0.50 38.55 8.39
CA LEU A 13 0.73 38.93 6.99
C LEU A 13 1.00 40.44 6.85
N ALA A 14 0.26 41.26 7.60
CA ALA A 14 0.48 42.70 7.66
C ALA A 14 1.86 43.03 8.26
N LYS A 15 2.27 42.37 9.36
CA LYS A 15 3.60 42.53 9.96
C LYS A 15 4.70 42.17 8.96
N LYS A 16 4.60 41.03 8.25
CA LYS A 16 5.54 40.64 7.18
C LYS A 16 5.63 41.69 6.07
N THR A 17 4.50 42.25 5.66
CA THR A 17 4.44 43.28 4.62
C THR A 17 5.07 44.59 5.11
N ILE A 18 4.78 45.00 6.35
CA ILE A 18 5.37 46.18 6.99
C ILE A 18 6.89 46.00 7.14
N THR A 19 7.36 44.84 7.59
CA THR A 19 8.81 44.54 7.70
C THR A 19 9.49 44.69 6.34
N ALA A 20 8.92 44.11 5.28
CA ALA A 20 9.48 44.24 3.93
C ALA A 20 9.56 45.69 3.44
N ILE A 21 8.55 46.52 3.76
CA ILE A 21 8.55 47.96 3.43
C ILE A 21 9.65 48.69 4.21
N PHE A 22 9.81 48.41 5.51
CA PHE A 22 10.83 49.05 6.33
C PHE A 22 12.25 48.61 5.98
N ASP A 23 12.44 47.36 5.56
CA ASP A 23 13.73 46.86 5.04
C ASP A 23 14.11 47.59 3.75
N GLN A 24 13.16 47.75 2.81
CA GLN A 24 13.37 48.54 1.59
C GLN A 24 13.65 50.02 1.89
N LEU A 25 12.94 50.62 2.84
CA LEU A 25 13.18 52.00 3.27
C LEU A 25 14.56 52.15 3.93
N LEU A 26 14.99 51.18 4.74
CA LEU A 26 16.30 51.20 5.37
C LEU A 26 17.41 51.05 4.33
N GLU A 27 17.24 50.20 3.32
CA GLU A 27 18.16 50.06 2.19
C GLU A 27 18.24 51.40 1.43
N PHE A 28 17.10 51.97 1.04
CA PHE A 28 17.04 53.24 0.32
C PHE A 28 17.67 54.41 1.10
N VAL A 29 17.38 54.54 2.40
CA VAL A 29 17.99 55.57 3.25
C VAL A 29 19.47 55.29 3.51
N THR A 30 19.90 54.02 3.51
CA THR A 30 21.31 53.67 3.62
C THR A 30 22.08 54.05 2.36
N GLU A 31 21.56 53.73 1.18
CA GLU A 31 22.11 54.17 -0.10
C GLU A 31 22.13 55.69 -0.21
N GLY A 32 21.02 56.35 0.13
CA GLY A 32 20.92 57.81 0.18
C GLY A 32 21.93 58.42 1.16
N SER A 33 22.10 57.83 2.34
CA SER A 33 23.10 58.27 3.31
C SER A 33 24.52 58.11 2.77
N HIS A 34 24.82 57.03 2.05
CA HIS A 34 26.13 56.85 1.40
C HIS A 34 26.35 57.86 0.27
N PHE A 35 25.33 58.15 -0.53
CA PHE A 35 25.38 59.17 -1.58
C PHE A 35 25.60 60.57 -1.00
N VAL A 36 24.81 60.96 0.00
CA VAL A 36 24.94 62.26 0.69
C VAL A 36 26.31 62.37 1.35
N GLU A 37 26.79 61.31 2.03
CA GLU A 37 28.12 61.29 2.64
C GLU A 37 29.25 61.40 1.61
N ALA A 38 29.16 60.67 0.49
CA ALA A 38 30.15 60.70 -0.59
C ALA A 38 30.19 62.06 -1.30
N THR A 39 29.04 62.71 -1.42
CA THR A 39 28.92 64.02 -2.07
C THR A 39 29.39 65.14 -1.16
N TYR A 40 29.02 65.10 0.13
CA TYR A 40 29.51 66.03 1.16
C TYR A 40 31.02 65.96 1.34
N LYS A 41 31.61 64.75 1.30
CA LYS A 41 33.06 64.57 1.43
C LYS A 41 33.85 64.90 0.17
N ASN A 42 33.20 65.21 -0.96
CA ASN A 42 33.87 65.51 -2.21
C ASN A 42 33.98 67.03 -2.43
N PRO A 43 35.19 67.63 -2.30
CA PRO A 43 35.38 69.08 -2.40
C PRO A 43 35.11 69.66 -3.81
N GLU A 44 34.93 68.82 -4.84
CA GLU A 44 34.57 69.27 -6.19
C GLU A 44 33.04 69.42 -6.39
N LEU A 45 32.22 68.98 -5.43
CA LEU A 45 30.75 68.90 -5.52
C LEU A 45 30.02 69.76 -4.45
N ASP A 46 30.69 70.83 -3.99
CA ASP A 46 30.41 71.71 -2.83
C ASP A 46 29.00 72.36 -2.74
N GLN A 47 28.04 71.96 -3.58
CA GLN A 47 26.67 72.51 -3.61
C GLN A 47 25.55 71.47 -3.65
N VAL A 48 25.87 70.16 -3.59
CA VAL A 48 24.85 69.10 -3.79
C VAL A 48 24.27 68.56 -2.47
N ALA A 49 25.04 68.56 -1.37
CA ALA A 49 24.55 68.12 -0.05
C ALA A 49 25.23 68.90 1.08
N THR A 50 24.47 69.33 2.09
CA THR A 50 25.01 70.06 3.26
C THR A 50 25.29 69.11 4.44
N GLU A 51 26.06 69.59 5.43
CA GLU A 51 26.31 68.83 6.67
C GLU A 51 25.01 68.55 7.44
N ASP A 52 24.07 69.49 7.43
CA ASP A 52 22.75 69.31 8.05
C ASP A 52 21.96 68.19 7.37
N ASP A 53 22.01 68.09 6.03
CA ASP A 53 21.36 67.00 5.27
C ASP A 53 21.97 65.62 5.63
N LEU A 54 23.29 65.56 5.83
CA LEU A 54 23.98 64.34 6.26
C LEU A 54 23.58 63.92 7.68
N ILE A 55 23.48 64.87 8.61
CA ILE A 55 23.03 64.60 9.98
C ILE A 55 21.57 64.14 9.99
N GLU A 56 20.73 64.75 9.15
CA GLU A 56 19.31 64.41 9.08
C GLU A 56 19.09 63.01 8.50
N ILE A 57 19.78 62.66 7.39
CA ILE A 57 19.63 61.34 6.78
C ILE A 57 20.21 60.22 7.66
N GLN A 58 21.31 60.48 8.38
CA GLN A 58 21.84 59.54 9.38
C GLN A 58 20.87 59.36 10.57
N ARG A 59 20.18 60.42 10.99
CA ARG A 59 19.14 60.31 12.02
C ARG A 59 17.97 59.46 11.53
N TYR A 60 17.53 59.60 10.27
CA TYR A 60 16.50 58.73 9.69
C TYR A 60 16.97 57.28 9.57
N LYS A 61 18.22 57.04 9.15
CA LYS A 61 18.84 55.71 9.11
C LYS A 61 18.82 55.03 10.47
N ASN A 62 19.23 55.74 11.53
CA ASN A 62 19.19 55.20 12.89
C ASN A 62 17.77 54.92 13.38
N LYS A 63 16.80 55.80 13.09
CA LYS A 63 15.39 55.55 13.44
C LYS A 63 14.84 54.31 12.73
N LEU A 64 15.12 54.17 11.43
CA LEU A 64 14.69 53.01 10.64
C LEU A 64 15.38 51.72 11.11
N SER A 65 16.66 51.77 11.48
CA SER A 65 17.37 50.60 12.03
C SER A 65 16.75 50.12 13.34
N ILE A 66 16.38 51.04 14.24
CA ILE A 66 15.72 50.70 15.51
C ILE A 66 14.33 50.09 15.26
N ILE A 67 13.57 50.64 14.30
CA ILE A 67 12.25 50.11 13.94
C ILE A 67 12.38 48.74 13.25
N GLY A 68 13.38 48.57 12.38
CA GLY A 68 13.67 47.29 11.71
C GLY A 68 13.99 46.18 12.71
N GLU A 69 14.78 46.48 13.76
CA GLU A 69 15.06 45.53 14.84
C GLU A 69 13.78 45.06 15.53
N VAL A 70 12.83 45.96 15.79
CA VAL A 70 11.52 45.66 16.39
C VAL A 70 10.63 44.83 15.45
N LEU A 71 10.64 45.14 14.15
CA LEU A 71 9.83 44.47 13.12
C LEU A 71 10.40 43.12 12.65
N SER A 72 11.69 42.86 12.88
CA SER A 72 12.36 41.60 12.49
C SER A 72 11.89 40.36 13.27
N ARG A 73 11.15 40.57 14.37
CA ARG A 73 10.62 39.52 15.24
C ARG A 73 9.46 38.79 14.57
N ARG A 74 9.61 37.48 14.40
CA ARG A 74 8.70 36.63 13.61
C ARG A 74 7.49 36.11 14.38
N HIS A 75 7.49 36.16 15.70
CA HIS A 75 6.38 35.74 16.55
C HIS A 75 5.64 36.92 17.17
N MET A 76 4.37 36.71 17.52
CA MET A 76 3.60 37.62 18.37
C MET A 76 3.70 37.14 19.81
N GLU A 77 4.20 37.98 20.71
CA GLU A 77 4.37 37.62 22.12
C GLU A 77 3.29 38.26 22.99
N VAL A 78 2.58 37.45 23.78
CA VAL A 78 1.53 37.89 24.70
C VAL A 78 1.91 37.51 26.12
N ALA A 79 2.16 38.52 26.96
CA ALA A 79 2.62 38.34 28.33
C ALA A 79 1.48 38.54 29.35
N PHE A 80 1.28 37.57 30.24
CA PHE A 80 0.23 37.55 31.26
C PHE A 80 0.78 37.91 32.64
N PHE A 81 0.21 38.95 33.26
CA PHE A 81 0.63 39.49 34.56
C PHE A 81 -0.48 39.44 35.60
N GLY A 82 -0.13 39.49 36.88
CA GLY A 82 -1.10 39.52 37.99
C GLY A 82 -0.57 38.82 39.24
N ARG A 83 -1.26 39.01 40.37
CA ARG A 83 -0.85 38.44 41.65
C ARG A 83 -0.73 36.92 41.64
N THR A 84 0.02 36.39 42.60
CA THR A 84 0.01 34.96 42.89
C THR A 84 -1.42 34.45 43.04
N SER A 85 -1.74 33.33 42.39
CA SER A 85 -3.09 32.75 42.39
C SER A 85 -4.19 33.60 41.71
N SER A 86 -3.84 34.59 40.88
CA SER A 86 -4.84 35.33 40.09
C SER A 86 -5.45 34.55 38.92
N GLY A 87 -4.90 33.38 38.60
CA GLY A 87 -5.40 32.49 37.54
C GLY A 87 -4.70 32.63 36.18
N LYS A 88 -3.51 33.27 36.10
CA LYS A 88 -2.75 33.47 34.86
C LYS A 88 -2.57 32.21 34.01
N SER A 89 -1.94 31.18 34.56
CA SER A 89 -1.76 29.89 33.90
C SER A 89 -3.10 29.24 33.50
N SER A 90 -4.18 29.49 34.26
CA SER A 90 -5.52 28.98 33.95
C SER A 90 -6.16 29.70 32.77
N VAL A 91 -5.90 31.00 32.59
CA VAL A 91 -6.33 31.76 31.41
C VAL A 91 -5.60 31.26 30.16
N ILE A 92 -4.28 31.04 30.24
CA ILE A 92 -3.49 30.49 29.12
C ILE A 92 -4.00 29.10 28.72
N ILE A 93 -4.27 28.21 29.70
CA ILE A 93 -4.87 26.88 29.46
C ILE A 93 -6.24 27.00 28.78
N ALA A 94 -7.09 27.95 29.21
CA ALA A 94 -8.38 28.19 28.60
C ALA A 94 -8.26 28.69 27.15
N MET A 95 -7.25 29.52 26.86
CA MET A 95 -6.97 29.98 25.50
C MET A 95 -6.48 28.85 24.59
N LEU A 96 -5.64 27.95 25.12
CA LEU A 96 -5.07 26.85 24.34
C LEU A 96 -6.00 25.63 24.21
N TRP A 97 -7.09 25.57 24.99
CA TRP A 97 -8.02 24.43 25.08
C TRP A 97 -7.35 23.09 25.47
N ASP A 98 -6.16 23.17 26.07
CA ASP A 98 -5.38 22.02 26.52
C ASP A 98 -4.62 22.38 27.81
N LYS A 99 -4.45 21.39 28.70
CA LYS A 99 -3.73 21.60 29.95
C LYS A 99 -2.23 21.60 29.67
N VAL A 100 -1.70 22.74 29.26
CA VAL A 100 -0.27 22.92 28.93
C VAL A 100 0.56 23.35 30.14
N LEU A 101 -0.03 24.15 31.03
CA LEU A 101 0.63 24.68 32.23
C LEU A 101 0.05 24.05 33.52
N PRO A 102 0.78 24.08 34.65
CA PRO A 102 0.26 23.63 35.94
C PRO A 102 -0.88 24.51 36.44
N SER A 103 -2.01 23.89 36.80
CA SER A 103 -3.18 24.57 37.39
C SER A 103 -3.47 23.99 38.78
N GLY A 104 -2.75 24.43 39.80
CA GLY A 104 -2.91 24.03 41.20
C GLY A 104 -2.39 25.12 42.16
N ILE A 105 -2.98 25.23 43.35
CA ILE A 105 -2.58 26.22 44.36
C ILE A 105 -1.12 25.96 44.75
N GLY A 106 -0.23 26.94 44.54
CA GLY A 106 1.17 26.89 44.97
C GLY A 106 2.19 26.30 43.97
N HIS A 107 1.82 26.01 42.72
CA HIS A 107 2.70 25.31 41.77
C HIS A 107 3.36 26.17 40.65
N THR A 108 3.03 27.46 40.49
CA THR A 108 3.55 28.31 39.38
C THR A 108 4.25 29.60 39.82
N THR A 109 4.76 29.66 41.04
CA THR A 109 4.98 30.98 41.67
C THR A 109 6.32 31.68 41.41
N ASN A 110 7.34 31.00 40.86
CA ASN A 110 8.73 31.50 40.95
C ASN A 110 9.50 31.71 39.63
N CYS A 111 8.96 31.36 38.45
CA CYS A 111 9.67 31.48 37.16
C CYS A 111 8.72 31.90 36.02
N PHE A 112 9.30 32.42 34.93
CA PHE A 112 8.54 32.73 33.71
C PHE A 112 8.38 31.45 32.89
N LEU A 113 7.18 31.21 32.35
CA LEU A 113 6.90 30.07 31.46
C LEU A 113 6.52 30.61 30.07
N SER A 114 7.34 30.34 29.06
CA SER A 114 7.04 30.62 27.65
C SER A 114 6.44 29.38 26.99
N VAL A 115 5.25 29.47 26.41
CA VAL A 115 4.63 28.40 25.63
C VAL A 115 4.80 28.71 24.15
N GLU A 116 5.52 27.82 23.46
CA GLU A 116 5.91 27.96 22.06
C GLU A 116 5.47 26.74 21.24
N GLU A 117 5.33 26.92 19.93
CA GLU A 117 5.04 25.81 19.04
C GLU A 117 6.27 24.92 18.75
N THR A 118 6.02 23.66 18.43
CA THR A 118 7.03 22.76 17.85
C THR A 118 6.42 21.89 16.75
N ASP A 119 7.22 21.62 15.71
CA ASP A 119 6.87 20.70 14.62
C ASP A 119 6.95 19.22 15.07
N GLY A 120 7.55 18.95 16.23
CA GLY A 120 7.64 17.61 16.80
C GLY A 120 6.34 17.13 17.44
N ASP A 121 6.07 15.83 17.36
CA ASP A 121 4.83 15.21 17.86
C ASP A 121 4.76 15.09 19.41
N LYS A 122 5.84 15.45 20.11
CA LYS A 122 6.00 15.30 21.57
C LYS A 122 6.30 16.65 22.21
N ALA A 123 5.60 16.96 23.30
CA ALA A 123 5.85 18.14 24.11
C ALA A 123 7.19 18.02 24.87
N CYS A 124 7.96 19.11 24.91
CA CYS A 124 9.23 19.16 25.63
C CYS A 124 9.44 20.48 26.38
N LEU A 125 10.28 20.42 27.41
CA LEU A 125 10.62 21.54 28.28
C LEU A 125 12.13 21.81 28.23
N MET A 126 12.51 23.07 28.23
CA MET A 126 13.89 23.54 28.22
C MET A 126 14.06 24.69 29.22
N THR A 127 15.08 24.60 30.08
CA THR A 127 15.38 25.62 31.11
C THR A 127 16.48 26.58 30.65
N GLU A 128 16.45 27.83 31.11
CA GLU A 128 17.47 28.84 30.83
C GLU A 128 18.88 28.33 31.20
N GLY A 129 19.79 28.26 30.22
CA GLY A 129 21.17 27.78 30.39
C GLY A 129 21.43 26.31 30.06
N SER A 130 20.39 25.48 29.83
CA SER A 130 20.53 24.09 29.39
C SER A 130 20.00 23.87 27.97
N ARG A 131 20.74 23.11 27.14
CA ARG A 131 20.28 22.67 25.80
C ARG A 131 19.54 21.32 25.83
N GLU A 132 19.34 20.74 27.01
CA GLU A 132 18.72 19.43 27.17
C GLU A 132 17.20 19.54 27.16
N LYS A 133 16.56 18.91 26.16
CA LYS A 133 15.09 18.87 26.03
C LYS A 133 14.51 17.75 26.89
N LYS A 134 13.81 18.09 27.97
CA LYS A 134 13.13 17.13 28.86
C LYS A 134 11.74 16.80 28.31
N ASN A 135 11.36 15.52 28.25
CA ASN A 135 10.05 15.10 27.72
C ASN A 135 8.93 15.39 28.72
N VAL A 136 7.83 15.99 28.27
CA VAL A 136 6.67 16.32 29.13
C VAL A 136 5.54 15.33 28.83
N LYS A 137 5.33 14.32 29.68
CA LYS A 137 4.24 13.34 29.48
C LYS A 137 2.92 13.71 30.17
N THR A 138 2.91 14.64 31.13
CA THR A 138 1.69 15.20 31.76
C THR A 138 2.02 16.50 32.53
N VAL A 139 1.02 17.36 32.77
CA VAL A 139 1.14 18.61 33.57
C VAL A 139 1.65 18.38 34.98
N ILE A 140 1.31 17.24 35.59
CA ILE A 140 1.72 16.88 36.95
C ILE A 140 3.24 16.69 37.00
N GLN A 141 3.84 16.14 35.94
CA GLN A 141 5.30 16.02 35.82
C GLN A 141 5.97 17.36 35.55
N LEU A 142 5.31 18.31 34.88
CA LEU A 142 5.82 19.67 34.68
C LEU A 142 5.91 20.42 36.02
N ALA A 143 4.87 20.32 36.84
CA ALA A 143 4.86 20.84 38.21
C ALA A 143 5.93 20.17 39.10
N HIS A 144 6.10 18.86 38.97
CA HIS A 144 7.13 18.10 39.69
C HIS A 144 8.55 18.46 39.21
N ALA A 145 8.76 18.65 37.91
CA ALA A 145 10.04 19.04 37.33
C ALA A 145 10.45 20.46 37.76
N LEU A 146 9.51 21.41 37.77
CA LEU A 146 9.73 22.77 38.27
C LEU A 146 10.03 22.82 39.77
N HIS A 147 9.58 21.81 40.54
CA HIS A 147 9.80 21.75 41.99
C HIS A 147 11.07 20.96 42.39
N MET A 148 11.51 19.99 41.57
CA MET A 148 12.66 19.13 41.87
C MET A 148 14.01 19.66 41.37
N ASP A 149 14.01 20.62 40.44
CA ASP A 149 15.26 21.20 39.93
C ASP A 149 15.82 22.22 40.95
N LYS A 150 16.90 21.84 41.65
CA LYS A 150 17.55 22.70 42.66
C LYS A 150 18.21 23.95 42.04
N ASP A 151 18.37 23.98 40.71
CA ASP A 151 19.02 25.05 39.97
C ASP A 151 18.05 26.12 39.42
N LEU A 152 16.73 25.91 39.54
CA LEU A 152 15.69 26.87 39.12
C LEU A 152 15.56 28.00 40.16
N LYS A 153 16.34 29.08 39.96
CA LYS A 153 16.28 30.29 40.80
C LYS A 153 15.03 31.12 40.48
N ALA A 154 14.61 31.96 41.42
CA ALA A 154 13.56 32.94 41.19
C ALA A 154 13.98 33.87 40.03
N GLY A 155 13.15 33.96 38.98
CA GLY A 155 13.43 34.80 37.80
C GLY A 155 14.05 34.10 36.58
N CYS A 156 14.07 32.76 36.51
CA CYS A 156 14.45 32.04 35.28
C CYS A 156 13.31 31.95 34.26
N LEU A 157 13.62 31.87 32.96
CA LEU A 157 12.68 31.58 31.87
C LEU A 157 12.71 30.10 31.49
N VAL A 158 11.53 29.47 31.41
CA VAL A 158 11.37 28.07 30.99
C VAL A 158 10.53 28.01 29.73
N HIS A 159 11.07 27.40 28.69
CA HIS A 159 10.38 27.22 27.41
C HIS A 159 9.66 25.87 27.38
N VAL A 160 8.37 25.91 27.08
CA VAL A 160 7.47 24.76 26.93
C VAL A 160 7.07 24.68 25.47
N PHE A 161 7.65 23.72 24.75
CA PHE A 161 7.36 23.49 23.35
C PHE A 161 6.17 22.53 23.22
N TRP A 162 5.07 23.00 22.60
CA TRP A 162 3.83 22.25 22.43
C TRP A 162 3.54 21.93 20.95
N PRO A 163 3.12 20.70 20.61
CA PRO A 163 2.92 20.30 19.21
C PRO A 163 1.83 21.11 18.48
N LYS A 164 2.14 21.62 17.28
CA LYS A 164 1.19 22.36 16.41
C LYS A 164 -0.07 21.58 16.06
N ALA A 165 0.03 20.25 16.00
CA ALA A 165 -1.11 19.38 15.74
C ALA A 165 -2.20 19.50 16.81
N LYS A 166 -1.83 19.79 18.06
CA LYS A 166 -2.73 19.78 19.22
C LYS A 166 -3.40 21.12 19.53
N CYS A 167 -2.82 22.25 19.11
CA CYS A 167 -3.39 23.57 19.35
C CYS A 167 -3.35 24.43 18.09
N ALA A 168 -4.52 24.83 17.58
CA ALA A 168 -4.63 25.67 16.39
C ALA A 168 -4.17 27.11 16.63
N LEU A 169 -4.24 27.61 17.87
CA LEU A 169 -3.89 28.99 18.23
C LEU A 169 -2.38 29.26 18.12
N LEU A 170 -1.54 28.23 18.40
CA LEU A 170 -0.09 28.35 18.31
C LEU A 170 0.44 28.31 16.87
N ARG A 171 -0.37 27.84 15.90
CA ARG A 171 0.02 27.71 14.47
C ARG A 171 0.24 29.05 13.76
N ASP A 172 -0.19 30.16 14.37
CA ASP A 172 -0.09 31.52 13.83
C ASP A 172 1.14 32.28 14.41
N ASP A 173 2.25 31.58 14.69
CA ASP A 173 3.49 32.14 15.27
C ASP A 173 3.26 32.89 16.62
N LEU A 174 2.37 32.38 17.47
CA LEU A 174 2.00 32.98 18.76
C LEU A 174 2.81 32.39 19.92
N VAL A 175 3.39 33.26 20.76
CA VAL A 175 4.08 32.90 22.01
C VAL A 175 3.32 33.45 23.20
N LEU A 176 2.97 32.58 24.16
CA LEU A 176 2.24 32.96 25.37
C LEU A 176 3.17 32.86 26.58
N VAL A 177 3.32 33.96 27.32
CA VAL A 177 4.24 34.05 28.46
C VAL A 177 3.47 34.21 29.76
N ASP A 178 3.65 33.26 30.69
CA ASP A 178 3.12 33.33 32.07
C ASP A 178 4.16 33.95 33.00
N SER A 179 3.85 35.09 33.62
CA SER A 179 4.76 35.74 34.56
C SER A 179 4.68 35.14 35.97
N PRO A 180 5.71 35.30 36.82
CA PRO A 180 5.58 35.15 38.26
C PRO A 180 4.51 36.08 38.86
N GLY A 181 4.05 35.78 40.08
CA GLY A 181 3.12 36.65 40.80
C GLY A 181 3.72 38.01 41.12
N THR A 182 2.95 39.09 40.96
CA THR A 182 3.43 40.47 41.21
C THR A 182 3.75 40.78 42.67
N ASP A 183 3.41 39.87 43.59
CA ASP A 183 3.61 39.97 45.04
C ASP A 183 4.82 39.15 45.55
N VAL A 184 5.62 38.55 44.66
CA VAL A 184 6.63 37.54 45.03
C VAL A 184 8.02 38.14 45.33
N THR A 185 8.46 39.21 44.66
CA THR A 185 9.79 39.82 44.89
C THR A 185 9.86 41.32 44.58
N ALA A 186 10.75 42.05 45.28
CA ALA A 186 11.06 43.46 45.00
C ALA A 186 11.92 43.66 43.72
N GLU A 187 12.42 42.56 43.14
CA GLU A 187 13.28 42.54 41.94
C GLU A 187 12.51 42.32 40.63
N LEU A 188 11.18 42.16 40.71
CA LEU A 188 10.29 41.85 39.57
C LEU A 188 10.43 42.84 38.41
N ASP A 189 10.63 44.13 38.71
CA ASP A 189 10.83 45.17 37.70
C ASP A 189 12.03 44.84 36.79
N SER A 190 13.14 44.36 37.35
CA SER A 190 14.34 44.00 36.57
C SER A 190 14.14 42.76 35.70
N TRP A 191 13.29 41.82 36.12
CA TRP A 191 12.99 40.62 35.34
C TRP A 191 12.01 40.89 34.22
N ILE A 192 11.07 41.81 34.42
CA ILE A 192 10.15 42.26 33.38
C ILE A 192 10.92 43.01 32.31
N ASP A 193 11.86 43.86 32.71
CA ASP A 193 12.74 44.55 31.78
C ASP A 193 13.61 43.56 30.97
N LYS A 194 13.93 42.39 31.55
CA LYS A 194 14.71 41.34 30.88
C LYS A 194 13.87 40.45 29.95
N PHE A 195 12.64 40.09 30.31
CA PHE A 195 11.87 39.04 29.61
C PHE A 195 10.59 39.50 28.93
N CYS A 196 10.06 40.68 29.25
CA CYS A 196 8.75 41.12 28.75
C CYS A 196 8.76 42.53 28.16
N LEU A 197 9.90 43.23 28.16
CA LEU A 197 10.05 44.57 27.57
C LEU A 197 9.72 44.58 26.06
N ASP A 198 9.73 43.40 25.46
CA ASP A 198 9.59 43.12 24.03
C ASP A 198 8.26 42.47 23.64
N ALA A 199 7.33 42.26 24.60
CA ALA A 199 6.03 41.65 24.34
C ALA A 199 5.09 42.58 23.55
N ASP A 200 4.37 42.04 22.56
CA ASP A 200 3.44 42.80 21.70
C ASP A 200 2.13 43.15 22.44
N VAL A 201 1.68 42.28 23.36
CA VAL A 201 0.43 42.46 24.13
C VAL A 201 0.63 42.11 25.60
N PHE A 202 0.16 43.01 26.47
CA PHE A 202 0.16 42.81 27.91
C PHE A 202 -1.25 42.50 28.41
N VAL A 203 -1.42 41.35 29.07
CA VAL A 203 -2.69 40.91 29.66
C VAL A 203 -2.58 40.92 31.18
N LEU A 204 -3.32 41.80 31.85
CA LEU A 204 -3.42 41.79 33.31
C LEU A 204 -4.56 40.87 33.75
N VAL A 205 -4.21 39.80 34.47
CA VAL A 205 -5.13 38.81 35.02
C VAL A 205 -5.45 39.16 36.47
N VAL A 206 -6.69 39.60 36.70
CA VAL A 206 -7.21 39.99 38.01
C VAL A 206 -8.25 38.98 38.48
N ASN A 207 -8.16 38.54 39.74
CA ASN A 207 -9.18 37.71 40.37
C ASN A 207 -10.32 38.59 40.86
N SER A 208 -11.56 38.26 40.49
CA SER A 208 -12.77 39.01 40.85
C SER A 208 -13.05 39.10 42.35
N LYS A 209 -12.42 38.24 43.18
CA LYS A 209 -12.54 38.25 44.64
C LYS A 209 -11.43 39.04 45.36
N SER A 210 -10.46 39.59 44.63
CA SER A 210 -9.30 40.29 45.20
C SER A 210 -9.42 41.80 45.01
N THR A 211 -9.22 42.59 46.08
CA THR A 211 -9.15 44.05 45.97
C THR A 211 -7.84 44.47 45.28
N LEU A 212 -7.93 45.21 44.17
CA LEU A 212 -6.78 45.80 43.46
C LEU A 212 -5.96 46.66 44.43
N MET A 213 -4.72 46.26 44.72
CA MET A 213 -3.81 47.02 45.59
C MET A 213 -3.10 48.14 44.82
N ASN A 214 -2.66 49.19 45.53
CA ASN A 214 -1.90 50.31 44.92
C ASN A 214 -0.63 49.85 44.18
N THR A 215 -0.04 48.73 44.59
CA THR A 215 1.10 48.09 43.90
C THR A 215 0.76 47.62 42.49
N GLU A 216 -0.43 47.03 42.25
CA GLU A 216 -0.89 46.63 40.90
C GLU A 216 -1.21 47.86 40.03
N LYS A 217 -1.75 48.92 40.62
CA LYS A 217 -1.97 50.21 39.92
C LYS A 217 -0.66 50.91 39.55
N GLN A 218 0.32 50.94 40.46
CA GLN A 218 1.64 51.52 40.20
C GLN A 218 2.39 50.72 39.12
N PHE A 219 2.30 49.38 39.18
CA PHE A 219 2.80 48.49 38.13
C PHE A 219 2.19 48.80 36.74
N PHE A 220 0.87 48.99 36.69
CA PHE A 220 0.13 49.34 35.46
C PHE A 220 0.53 50.70 34.89
N HIS A 221 0.77 51.70 35.75
CA HIS A 221 1.23 53.02 35.32
C HIS A 221 2.70 53.04 34.87
N LYS A 222 3.55 52.20 35.46
CA LYS A 222 4.98 52.13 35.13
C LYS A 222 5.23 51.40 33.80
N SER A 223 4.51 50.31 33.55
CA SER A 223 4.56 49.53 32.29
C SER A 223 3.98 50.29 31.10
N THR A 224 2.89 51.04 31.27
CA THR A 224 2.33 51.92 30.23
C THR A 224 3.18 53.16 29.94
N GLY A 225 4.07 53.55 30.86
CA GLY A 225 4.99 54.68 30.70
C GLY A 225 6.22 54.38 29.83
N SER A 226 6.55 53.11 29.60
CA SER A 226 7.61 52.72 28.66
C SER A 226 7.06 52.76 27.23
N ARG A 227 7.62 53.64 26.38
CA ARG A 227 7.11 54.08 25.06
C ARG A 227 7.00 52.98 23.97
N ARG A 228 6.82 51.70 24.30
CA ARG A 228 6.81 50.58 23.35
C ARG A 228 5.63 49.59 23.45
N ALA A 229 4.72 49.73 24.42
CA ALA A 229 3.65 48.74 24.62
C ALA A 229 2.40 48.99 23.74
N GLY A 230 2.05 48.01 22.90
CA GLY A 230 0.75 47.92 22.22
C GLY A 230 -0.35 47.39 23.15
N SER A 231 -1.57 47.91 22.97
CA SER A 231 -2.87 47.47 23.51
C SER A 231 -2.87 46.64 24.82
N VAL A 232 -3.26 47.27 25.93
CA VAL A 232 -3.41 46.60 27.24
C VAL A 232 -4.83 46.05 27.40
N THR A 233 -4.96 44.76 27.77
CA THR A 233 -6.26 44.11 27.99
C THR A 233 -6.35 43.54 29.42
N VAL A 234 -7.47 43.78 30.10
CA VAL A 234 -7.74 43.24 31.45
C VAL A 234 -8.57 41.95 31.31
N ALA A 235 -8.05 40.85 31.82
CA ALA A 235 -8.73 39.55 31.83
C ALA A 235 -9.07 39.12 33.27
N HIS A 236 -10.25 38.53 33.47
CA HIS A 236 -10.63 37.96 34.76
C HIS A 236 -10.26 36.49 34.83
N GLY A 237 -9.42 36.13 35.80
CA GLY A 237 -9.01 34.74 36.01
C GLY A 237 -10.14 33.90 36.60
N PRO A 238 -10.42 32.68 36.09
CA PRO A 238 -11.38 31.78 36.70
C PRO A 238 -10.77 31.21 37.99
N SER A 239 -11.40 31.45 39.14
CA SER A 239 -11.17 30.64 40.33
C SER A 239 -11.46 29.17 39.98
N CYS A 240 -10.52 28.26 40.25
CA CYS A 240 -10.65 26.81 40.06
C CYS A 240 -11.95 26.28 40.72
N SER A 241 -13.05 26.34 39.99
CA SER A 241 -14.37 25.73 40.22
C SER A 241 -15.48 26.37 39.36
N ALA A 242 -15.24 27.46 38.62
CA ALA A 242 -16.29 28.11 37.84
C ALA A 242 -15.85 28.44 36.41
N ALA A 243 -16.12 27.53 35.47
CA ALA A 243 -16.19 27.84 34.04
C ALA A 243 -17.68 28.00 33.68
N CYS A 244 -18.27 29.15 34.04
CA CYS A 244 -19.50 29.68 33.45
C CYS A 244 -19.70 31.13 33.95
N GLY A 245 -19.71 32.08 33.01
CA GLY A 245 -20.33 33.40 33.18
C GLY A 245 -19.43 34.57 33.57
N ILE A 246 -19.28 35.52 32.64
CA ILE A 246 -19.07 36.97 32.89
C ILE A 246 -19.86 37.64 31.74
N PHE A 247 -20.99 38.33 31.92
CA PHE A 247 -21.33 39.48 32.78
C PHE A 247 -22.74 39.33 33.41
N PRO A 248 -23.19 40.22 34.31
CA PRO A 248 -22.55 40.83 35.49
C PRO A 248 -23.12 40.21 36.80
N ASP A 249 -22.50 40.54 37.92
CA ASP A 249 -22.99 40.43 39.30
C ASP A 249 -23.36 39.06 39.89
N GLN A 250 -22.77 38.80 41.07
CA GLN A 250 -23.41 37.98 42.09
C GLN A 250 -24.68 38.69 42.57
N GLY A 251 -25.75 38.52 41.81
CA GLY A 251 -27.12 38.67 42.27
C GLY A 251 -27.76 37.28 42.25
N SER A 252 -27.55 36.47 43.28
CA SER A 252 -28.68 35.68 43.75
C SER A 252 -29.74 36.73 44.02
N ASN A 253 -30.74 36.88 43.15
CA ASN A 253 -31.74 37.92 43.30
C ASN A 253 -32.34 37.69 44.69
N PRO A 254 -32.06 38.56 45.69
CA PRO A 254 -32.40 38.27 47.08
C PRO A 254 -33.90 38.06 47.20
N ASP A 255 -34.68 38.64 46.29
CA ASP A 255 -36.12 38.49 46.17
C ASP A 255 -36.57 37.06 45.85
N VAL A 256 -35.97 36.37 44.86
CA VAL A 256 -36.40 35.00 44.50
C VAL A 256 -36.01 34.01 45.60
N HIS A 257 -34.80 34.16 46.15
CA HIS A 257 -34.33 33.33 47.27
C HIS A 257 -35.13 33.61 48.55
N ALA A 258 -35.42 34.87 48.87
CA ALA A 258 -36.22 35.26 50.03
C ALA A 258 -37.66 34.77 49.91
N VAL A 259 -38.32 34.98 48.76
CA VAL A 259 -39.72 34.53 48.57
C VAL A 259 -39.83 33.00 48.59
N CYS A 260 -38.81 32.27 48.11
CA CYS A 260 -38.78 30.81 48.22
C CYS A 260 -38.54 30.29 49.66
N LEU A 261 -37.99 31.10 50.56
CA LEU A 261 -37.70 30.75 51.96
C LEU A 261 -38.70 31.27 52.98
N TRP A 262 -39.40 32.38 52.69
CA TRP A 262 -40.31 33.07 53.62
C TRP A 262 -41.78 32.68 53.48
N ASP A 263 -42.20 32.17 52.32
CA ASP A 263 -43.56 31.69 52.06
C ASP A 263 -43.51 30.23 51.59
N ASP A 264 -44.15 29.31 52.32
CA ASP A 264 -44.25 27.90 51.92
C ASP A 264 -44.96 27.71 50.56
N LYS A 265 -45.78 28.69 50.14
CA LYS A 265 -46.40 28.75 48.79
C LYS A 265 -45.64 29.65 47.81
N GLY A 266 -44.56 30.29 48.24
CA GLY A 266 -43.74 31.22 47.46
C GLY A 266 -43.18 30.63 46.16
N PRO A 267 -42.56 29.44 46.19
CA PRO A 267 -42.07 28.77 44.97
C PRO A 267 -43.18 28.52 43.95
N ALA A 268 -44.35 28.04 44.38
CA ALA A 268 -45.48 27.78 43.49
C ALA A 268 -46.05 29.07 42.88
N LYS A 269 -46.13 30.16 43.65
CA LYS A 269 -46.58 31.47 43.17
C LYS A 269 -45.62 32.11 42.17
N ILE A 270 -44.31 32.05 42.41
CA ILE A 270 -43.31 32.55 41.47
C ILE A 270 -43.36 31.74 40.18
N HIS A 271 -43.44 30.41 40.25
CA HIS A 271 -43.56 29.57 39.07
C HIS A 271 -44.82 29.87 38.26
N GLN A 272 -45.96 30.12 38.93
CA GLN A 272 -47.21 30.50 38.28
C GLN A 272 -47.12 31.89 37.61
N ALA A 273 -46.58 32.90 38.29
CA ALA A 273 -46.39 34.24 37.72
C ALA A 273 -45.41 34.20 36.53
N LEU A 274 -44.32 33.45 36.65
CA LEU A 274 -43.36 33.24 35.57
C LEU A 274 -44.01 32.55 34.36
N LYS A 275 -44.87 31.56 34.59
CA LYS A 275 -45.64 30.90 33.53
C LYS A 275 -46.57 31.86 32.80
N GLU A 276 -47.25 32.73 33.54
CA GLU A 276 -48.15 33.76 32.97
C GLU A 276 -47.38 34.78 32.12
N ASP A 277 -46.22 35.25 32.61
CA ASP A 277 -45.38 36.22 31.90
C ASP A 277 -44.75 35.61 30.62
N ILE A 278 -44.29 34.34 30.69
CA ILE A 278 -43.82 33.58 29.52
C ILE A 278 -44.95 33.42 28.49
N LEU A 279 -46.17 33.09 28.93
CA LEU A 279 -47.33 32.96 28.05
C LEU A 279 -47.69 34.29 27.36
N GLU A 280 -47.63 35.41 28.08
CA GLU A 280 -47.90 36.73 27.51
C GLU A 280 -46.84 37.12 26.48
N PHE A 281 -45.56 36.91 26.79
CA PHE A 281 -44.46 37.13 25.86
C PHE A 281 -44.61 36.29 24.58
N ILE A 282 -44.94 35.00 24.72
CA ILE A 282 -45.14 34.09 23.58
C ILE A 282 -46.37 34.49 22.75
N LYS A 283 -47.47 34.95 23.37
CA LYS A 283 -48.63 35.49 22.64
C LYS A 283 -48.28 36.73 21.82
N GLN A 284 -47.46 37.63 22.37
CA GLN A 284 -46.97 38.80 21.62
C GLN A 284 -46.08 38.38 20.43
N ALA A 285 -45.18 37.42 20.64
CA ALA A 285 -44.37 36.85 19.57
C ALA A 285 -45.23 36.15 18.50
N GLN A 286 -46.24 35.37 18.92
CA GLN A 286 -47.20 34.71 18.04
C GLN A 286 -47.93 35.71 17.16
N ALA A 287 -48.44 36.82 17.72
CA ALA A 287 -49.11 37.86 16.96
C ALA A 287 -48.19 38.51 15.92
N ARG A 288 -46.92 38.76 16.28
CA ARG A 288 -45.91 39.30 15.34
C ARG A 288 -45.63 38.32 14.20
N VAL A 289 -45.45 37.04 14.49
CA VAL A 289 -45.16 36.00 13.48
C VAL A 289 -46.37 35.78 12.58
N LEU A 290 -47.56 35.56 13.14
CA LEU A 290 -48.78 35.22 12.39
C LEU A 290 -49.40 36.41 11.64
N SER A 291 -48.91 37.64 11.85
CA SER A 291 -49.33 38.81 11.08
C SER A 291 -48.94 38.73 9.60
N HIS A 292 -47.95 37.89 9.25
CA HIS A 292 -47.46 37.71 7.89
C HIS A 292 -48.16 36.52 7.20
N GLN A 293 -48.87 36.78 6.09
CA GLN A 293 -49.50 35.73 5.28
C GLN A 293 -48.53 35.06 4.30
N ASP A 294 -47.55 35.81 3.78
CA ASP A 294 -46.52 35.30 2.87
C ASP A 294 -45.55 34.36 3.59
N ASP A 295 -45.28 33.20 3.00
CA ASP A 295 -44.46 32.13 3.60
C ASP A 295 -42.99 32.56 3.84
N THR A 296 -42.45 33.45 3.00
CA THR A 296 -41.05 33.94 3.11
C THR A 296 -40.95 35.01 4.20
N ALA A 297 -41.92 35.92 4.25
CA ALA A 297 -42.03 36.92 5.30
C ALA A 297 -42.30 36.27 6.67
N LEU A 298 -43.17 35.26 6.71
CA LEU A 298 -43.46 34.44 7.90
C LEU A 298 -42.19 33.78 8.44
N LEU A 299 -41.37 33.16 7.57
CA LEU A 299 -40.10 32.54 7.97
C LEU A 299 -39.14 33.57 8.57
N LYS A 300 -38.96 34.73 7.93
CA LYS A 300 -38.09 35.80 8.45
C LYS A 300 -38.56 36.32 9.82
N ALA A 301 -39.87 36.59 9.96
CA ALA A 301 -40.46 37.05 11.21
C ALA A 301 -40.30 35.99 12.33
N TYR A 302 -40.55 34.71 12.01
CA TYR A 302 -40.35 33.60 12.93
C TYR A 302 -38.90 33.53 13.42
N ILE A 303 -37.91 33.58 12.53
CA ILE A 303 -36.50 33.41 12.89
C ILE A 303 -35.99 34.57 13.75
N VAL A 304 -36.47 35.79 13.50
CA VAL A 304 -36.16 36.96 14.35
C VAL A 304 -36.69 36.77 15.76
N GLU A 305 -37.93 36.34 15.92
CA GLU A 305 -38.54 36.13 17.25
C GLU A 305 -37.97 34.87 17.93
N TRP A 306 -37.73 33.80 17.17
CA TRP A 306 -37.10 32.56 17.66
C TRP A 306 -35.72 32.82 18.23
N ARG A 307 -34.87 33.61 17.56
CA ARG A 307 -33.53 33.95 18.07
C ARG A 307 -33.59 34.71 19.38
N LYS A 308 -34.47 35.71 19.47
CA LYS A 308 -34.68 36.48 20.73
C LYS A 308 -35.13 35.53 21.84
N PHE A 309 -36.13 34.70 21.56
CA PHE A 309 -36.68 33.73 22.50
C PHE A 309 -35.65 32.68 22.93
N PHE A 310 -34.87 32.12 21.99
CA PHE A 310 -33.88 31.08 22.25
C PHE A 310 -32.72 31.62 23.10
N THR A 311 -32.24 32.83 22.82
CA THR A 311 -31.27 33.51 23.70
C THR A 311 -31.84 33.72 25.10
N GLN A 312 -33.12 34.08 25.23
CA GLN A 312 -33.77 34.19 26.54
C GLN A 312 -33.92 32.84 27.26
N CYS A 313 -34.12 31.73 26.54
CA CYS A 313 -34.18 30.39 27.15
C CYS A 313 -32.89 29.97 27.85
N ASP A 314 -31.75 30.52 27.45
CA ASP A 314 -30.45 30.24 28.11
C ASP A 314 -30.08 31.29 29.17
N ILE A 315 -30.76 32.45 29.19
CA ILE A 315 -30.52 33.53 30.15
C ILE A 315 -31.51 33.44 31.32
N LEU A 316 -32.81 33.27 31.05
CA LEU A 316 -33.89 33.31 32.03
C LEU A 316 -33.76 32.25 33.13
N PRO A 317 -33.33 31.00 32.88
CA PRO A 317 -33.15 30.01 33.95
C PRO A 317 -32.12 30.40 35.02
N LYS A 318 -31.12 31.20 34.68
CA LYS A 318 -30.00 31.55 35.57
C LYS A 318 -30.45 32.23 36.87
N PRO A 319 -31.27 33.30 36.86
CA PRO A 319 -31.80 33.92 38.08
C PRO A 319 -32.80 33.06 38.85
N PHE A 320 -33.41 32.03 38.24
CA PHE A 320 -34.41 31.15 38.87
C PHE A 320 -33.86 29.79 39.34
N CYS A 321 -32.54 29.58 39.33
CA CYS A 321 -31.91 28.32 39.74
C CYS A 321 -32.37 27.85 41.16
N GLN A 322 -32.54 28.77 42.10
CA GLN A 322 -33.01 28.46 43.46
C GLN A 322 -34.48 27.98 43.50
N LEU A 323 -35.32 28.52 42.63
CA LEU A 323 -36.72 28.10 42.47
C LEU A 323 -36.77 26.64 42.02
N GLU A 324 -35.92 26.25 41.08
CA GLU A 324 -35.84 24.88 40.56
C GLU A 324 -35.39 23.87 41.62
N ILE A 325 -34.36 24.22 42.41
CA ILE A 325 -33.88 23.39 43.54
C ILE A 325 -35.00 23.17 44.57
N THR A 326 -35.81 24.20 44.83
CA THR A 326 -36.89 24.15 45.82
C THR A 326 -38.10 23.36 45.33
N LEU A 327 -38.45 23.48 44.05
CA LEU A 327 -39.56 22.74 43.42
C LEU A 327 -39.27 21.24 43.23
N MET A 328 -38.01 20.83 43.10
CA MET A 328 -37.62 19.42 42.89
C MET A 328 -37.59 18.55 44.17
N GLY A 329 -37.66 19.16 45.37
CA GLY A 329 -37.71 18.43 46.64
C GLY A 329 -36.42 17.67 47.03
N LYS A 330 -36.28 17.34 48.32
CA LYS A 330 -35.08 16.71 48.94
C LYS A 330 -34.71 15.28 48.48
N GLN A 331 -35.13 14.81 47.30
CA GLN A 331 -34.82 13.45 46.81
C GLN A 331 -33.79 13.37 45.66
N GLY A 332 -33.02 14.42 45.41
CA GLY A 332 -31.99 14.42 44.36
C GLY A 332 -30.62 14.93 44.79
N SER A 333 -30.04 14.42 45.89
CA SER A 333 -28.65 14.78 46.23
C SER A 333 -27.68 14.14 45.21
N ASN A 334 -26.89 14.98 44.52
CA ASN A 334 -25.70 14.66 43.70
C ASN A 334 -25.77 14.75 42.15
N LYS A 335 -26.68 15.53 41.54
CA LYS A 335 -26.45 16.00 40.15
C LYS A 335 -26.32 17.52 40.11
N LYS A 336 -25.19 18.03 39.60
CA LYS A 336 -25.09 19.42 39.14
C LYS A 336 -26.22 19.64 38.13
N SER A 337 -27.19 20.49 38.44
CA SER A 337 -28.29 20.81 37.51
C SER A 337 -27.70 21.51 36.29
N ASN A 338 -27.71 20.83 35.15
CA ASN A 338 -27.33 21.42 33.88
C ASN A 338 -28.46 22.37 33.47
N VAL A 339 -28.15 23.54 32.89
CA VAL A 339 -29.17 24.51 32.43
C VAL A 339 -30.13 23.87 31.41
N GLU A 340 -29.71 22.81 30.73
CA GLU A 340 -30.57 22.03 29.81
C GLU A 340 -31.75 21.31 30.49
N ASP A 341 -31.65 20.96 31.78
CA ASP A 341 -32.69 20.26 32.54
C ASP A 341 -33.58 21.24 33.35
N SER A 342 -33.44 22.54 33.10
CA SER A 342 -34.22 23.60 33.74
C SER A 342 -35.71 23.43 33.48
N ILE A 343 -36.51 23.45 34.56
CA ILE A 343 -37.97 23.42 34.50
C ILE A 343 -38.49 24.66 33.77
N VAL A 344 -37.85 25.82 34.00
CA VAL A 344 -38.20 27.08 33.33
C VAL A 344 -37.90 27.00 31.84
N ARG A 345 -36.73 26.49 31.44
CA ARG A 345 -36.36 26.31 30.03
C ARG A 345 -37.30 25.34 29.32
N LYS A 346 -37.66 24.23 29.97
CA LYS A 346 -38.63 23.27 29.45
C LYS A 346 -40.01 23.91 29.25
N LEU A 347 -40.51 24.65 30.25
CA LEU A 347 -41.78 25.37 30.16
C LEU A 347 -41.79 26.37 29.00
N MET A 348 -40.71 27.13 28.81
CA MET A 348 -40.58 28.07 27.69
C MET A 348 -40.67 27.33 26.34
N LEU A 349 -39.86 26.28 26.16
CA LEU A 349 -39.81 25.51 24.91
C LEU A 349 -41.15 24.81 24.60
N ASP A 350 -41.78 24.20 25.60
CA ASP A 350 -43.09 23.54 25.45
C ASP A 350 -44.17 24.57 25.05
N THR A 351 -44.19 25.73 25.72
CA THR A 351 -45.18 26.80 25.42
C THR A 351 -44.97 27.39 24.02
N TRP A 352 -43.72 27.54 23.57
CA TRP A 352 -43.40 27.99 22.21
C TRP A 352 -43.82 26.96 21.17
N ASN A 353 -43.61 25.67 21.45
CA ASN A 353 -44.01 24.57 20.58
C ASN A 353 -45.53 24.55 20.39
N GLU A 354 -46.30 24.58 21.49
CA GLU A 354 -47.77 24.54 21.46
C GLU A 354 -48.38 25.78 20.81
N SER A 355 -47.85 26.98 21.10
CA SER A 355 -48.48 28.23 20.67
C SER A 355 -48.10 28.63 19.24
N ILE A 356 -46.83 28.46 18.86
CA ILE A 356 -46.30 28.97 17.59
C ILE A 356 -45.90 27.82 16.68
N PHE A 357 -44.86 27.07 17.05
CA PHE A 357 -44.16 26.17 16.11
C PHE A 357 -45.06 25.06 15.57
N SER A 358 -45.83 24.36 16.40
CA SER A 358 -46.70 23.25 15.99
C SER A 358 -47.72 23.63 14.90
N ASN A 359 -48.19 24.88 14.92
CA ASN A 359 -49.19 25.40 13.97
C ASN A 359 -48.60 25.81 12.61
N ILE A 360 -47.30 26.16 12.57
CA ILE A 360 -46.65 26.67 11.35
C ILE A 360 -45.47 25.82 10.86
N LYS A 361 -45.11 24.73 11.57
CA LYS A 361 -43.92 23.90 11.29
C LYS A 361 -43.81 23.42 9.85
N ASN A 362 -44.92 23.02 9.21
CA ASN A 362 -44.94 22.53 7.83
C ASN A 362 -44.64 23.68 6.84
N ARG A 363 -45.25 24.86 7.05
CA ARG A 363 -45.01 26.04 6.21
C ARG A 363 -43.56 26.54 6.35
N LEU A 364 -43.01 26.52 7.57
CA LEU A 364 -41.61 26.86 7.81
C LEU A 364 -40.65 25.87 7.14
N GLN A 365 -40.95 24.56 7.23
CA GLN A 365 -40.17 23.51 6.59
C GLN A 365 -40.18 23.66 5.07
N ASP A 366 -41.34 23.83 4.44
CA ASP A 366 -41.46 23.97 3.00
C ASP A 366 -40.72 25.21 2.48
N SER A 367 -40.80 26.33 3.19
CA SER A 367 -40.03 27.55 2.89
C SER A 367 -38.53 27.33 3.03
N ALA A 368 -38.08 26.64 4.07
CA ALA A 368 -36.68 26.30 4.25
C ALA A 368 -36.17 25.40 3.10
N MET A 369 -36.94 24.39 2.68
CA MET A 369 -36.57 23.52 1.56
C MET A 369 -36.53 24.27 0.22
N LYS A 370 -37.41 25.25 -0.01
CA LYS A 370 -37.35 26.13 -1.18
C LYS A 370 -36.08 26.97 -1.23
N LEU A 371 -35.63 27.51 -0.09
CA LEU A 371 -34.37 28.25 0.00
C LEU A 371 -33.16 27.34 -0.31
N VAL A 372 -33.15 26.13 0.26
CA VAL A 372 -32.12 25.12 -0.03
C VAL A 372 -32.11 24.78 -1.53
N HIS A 373 -33.28 24.61 -2.16
CA HIS A 373 -33.40 24.37 -3.59
C HIS A 373 -32.85 25.54 -4.43
N ALA A 374 -33.18 26.78 -4.07
CA ALA A 374 -32.69 27.98 -4.74
C ALA A 374 -31.15 28.12 -4.65
N GLU A 375 -30.55 27.81 -3.50
CA GLU A 375 -29.09 27.82 -3.36
C GLU A 375 -28.40 26.71 -4.15
N ARG A 376 -29.06 25.56 -4.38
CA ARG A 376 -28.53 24.54 -5.30
C ARG A 376 -28.47 25.04 -6.75
N LEU A 377 -29.35 25.96 -7.13
CA LEU A 377 -29.38 26.65 -8.42
C LEU A 377 -28.44 27.87 -8.48
N GLY A 378 -27.80 28.22 -7.35
CA GLY A 378 -26.81 29.30 -7.26
C GLY A 378 -27.32 30.61 -6.64
N GLU A 379 -28.55 30.65 -6.13
CA GLU A 379 -29.10 31.84 -5.47
C GLU A 379 -28.60 31.98 -4.03
N ALA A 380 -28.09 33.15 -3.67
CA ALA A 380 -27.62 33.43 -2.31
C ALA A 380 -28.80 33.84 -1.40
N PHE A 381 -28.90 33.23 -0.22
CA PHE A 381 -29.87 33.59 0.80
C PHE A 381 -29.24 33.60 2.20
N ASP A 382 -29.94 34.19 3.18
CA ASP A 382 -29.51 34.14 4.58
C ASP A 382 -29.70 32.73 5.17
N SER A 383 -28.61 32.00 5.26
CA SER A 383 -28.53 30.63 5.80
C SER A 383 -29.10 30.47 7.20
N GLN A 384 -29.19 31.55 7.96
CA GLN A 384 -29.79 31.54 9.28
C GLN A 384 -31.29 31.24 9.26
N LEU A 385 -31.96 31.44 8.13
CA LEU A 385 -33.35 31.07 7.94
C LEU A 385 -33.56 29.55 7.97
N VAL A 386 -32.63 28.78 7.38
CA VAL A 386 -32.68 27.31 7.38
C VAL A 386 -32.14 26.76 8.71
N ILE A 387 -31.03 27.33 9.20
CA ILE A 387 -30.40 26.95 10.48
C ILE A 387 -31.39 27.13 11.65
N GLY A 388 -32.12 28.24 11.71
CA GLY A 388 -33.07 28.48 12.81
C GLY A 388 -34.31 27.58 12.76
N VAL A 389 -34.75 27.14 11.56
CA VAL A 389 -35.80 26.11 11.43
C VAL A 389 -35.27 24.76 11.95
N ARG A 390 -34.07 24.35 11.52
CA ARG A 390 -33.39 23.16 12.06
C ARG A 390 -33.29 23.20 13.58
N GLU A 391 -32.80 24.31 14.15
CA GLU A 391 -32.70 24.49 15.60
C GLU A 391 -34.03 24.40 16.32
N SER A 392 -35.12 24.87 15.69
CA SER A 392 -36.47 24.71 16.23
C SER A 392 -36.85 23.23 16.29
N TYR A 393 -36.63 22.47 15.21
CA TYR A 393 -36.91 21.03 15.16
C TYR A 393 -36.08 20.21 16.17
N VAL A 394 -34.82 20.59 16.42
CA VAL A 394 -33.94 19.91 17.38
C VAL A 394 -34.28 20.27 18.83
N ASN A 395 -34.49 21.56 19.13
CA ASN A 395 -34.61 22.01 20.52
C ASN A 395 -36.05 21.96 21.07
N LEU A 396 -37.08 21.93 20.22
CA LEU A 396 -38.49 21.81 20.64
C LEU A 396 -38.96 20.35 20.73
N CYS A 397 -38.04 19.39 20.66
CA CYS A 397 -38.38 17.97 20.79
C CYS A 397 -38.73 17.64 22.24
N SER A 398 -39.98 17.22 22.48
CA SER A 398 -40.48 16.88 23.81
C SER A 398 -40.14 15.45 24.27
N ASN A 399 -39.50 14.62 23.43
CA ASN A 399 -39.18 13.23 23.77
C ASN A 399 -37.91 13.15 24.65
N PRO A 400 -38.01 12.67 25.90
CA PRO A 400 -36.87 12.57 26.81
C PRO A 400 -35.89 11.44 26.47
N GLU A 401 -36.29 10.42 25.71
CA GLU A 401 -35.43 9.29 25.32
C GLU A 401 -34.66 9.53 24.02
N ASP A 402 -35.26 10.27 23.07
CA ASP A 402 -34.66 10.61 21.78
C ASP A 402 -34.97 12.06 21.39
N LYS A 403 -34.06 12.97 21.78
CA LYS A 403 -34.16 14.40 21.50
C LYS A 403 -34.10 14.74 20.00
N LEU A 404 -33.73 13.80 19.13
CA LEU A 404 -33.59 14.04 17.68
C LEU A 404 -34.73 13.41 16.86
N GLN A 405 -35.66 12.65 17.45
CA GLN A 405 -36.72 11.94 16.72
C GLN A 405 -37.53 12.87 15.80
N ILE A 406 -38.05 13.98 16.34
CA ILE A 406 -38.89 14.93 15.59
C ILE A 406 -38.10 15.61 14.47
N TYR A 407 -36.80 15.84 14.66
CA TYR A 407 -35.91 16.38 13.63
C TYR A 407 -35.70 15.35 12.51
N ARG A 408 -35.45 14.07 12.84
CA ARG A 408 -35.23 12.99 11.87
C ARG A 408 -36.46 12.72 11.02
N ASP A 409 -37.63 12.58 11.66
CA ASP A 409 -38.89 12.22 11.00
C ASP A 409 -39.46 13.33 10.11
N ASN A 410 -39.07 14.59 10.34
CA ASN A 410 -39.61 15.75 9.62
C ASN A 410 -38.52 16.49 8.83
N PHE A 411 -37.64 17.25 9.50
CA PHE A 411 -36.71 18.14 8.81
C PHE A 411 -35.63 17.39 8.04
N GLU A 412 -34.97 16.41 8.65
CA GLU A 412 -33.96 15.58 7.97
C GLU A 412 -34.59 14.84 6.80
N LYS A 413 -35.72 14.14 7.04
CA LYS A 413 -36.45 13.44 5.99
C LYS A 413 -36.83 14.35 4.82
N ALA A 414 -37.42 15.52 5.09
CA ALA A 414 -37.78 16.48 4.05
C ALA A 414 -36.55 17.04 3.32
N TYR A 415 -35.43 17.19 4.01
CA TYR A 415 -34.16 17.58 3.42
C TYR A 415 -33.64 16.49 2.46
N LEU A 416 -33.63 15.22 2.90
CA LEU A 416 -33.25 14.07 2.09
C LEU A 416 -34.16 13.94 0.85
N ASP A 417 -35.48 13.98 1.04
CA ASP A 417 -36.48 13.87 -0.04
C ASP A 417 -36.32 15.00 -1.08
N SER A 418 -36.09 16.24 -0.61
CA SER A 418 -35.81 17.39 -1.47
C SER A 418 -34.52 17.21 -2.29
N THR A 419 -33.48 16.67 -1.65
CA THR A 419 -32.18 16.40 -2.28
C THR A 419 -32.29 15.30 -3.33
N GLU A 420 -32.93 14.19 -2.98
CA GLU A 420 -33.16 13.07 -3.91
C GLU A 420 -33.96 13.52 -5.13
N ARG A 421 -35.06 14.26 -4.90
CA ARG A 421 -35.91 14.76 -6.00
C ARG A 421 -35.18 15.72 -6.93
N PHE A 422 -34.33 16.59 -6.37
CA PHE A 422 -33.49 17.50 -7.16
C PHE A 422 -32.57 16.71 -8.09
N TYR A 423 -31.79 15.79 -7.54
CA TYR A 423 -30.81 15.04 -8.32
C TYR A 423 -31.45 14.02 -9.28
N ARG A 424 -32.57 13.37 -8.91
CA ARG A 424 -33.32 12.50 -9.83
C ARG A 424 -33.84 13.23 -11.07
N THR A 425 -34.11 14.54 -10.95
CA THR A 425 -34.60 15.34 -12.08
C THR A 425 -33.44 15.81 -12.96
N GLN A 426 -32.33 16.23 -12.35
CA GLN A 426 -31.20 16.84 -13.07
C GLN A 426 -30.26 15.79 -13.70
N ALA A 427 -30.00 14.68 -13.01
CA ALA A 427 -29.01 13.68 -13.42
C ALA A 427 -29.31 13.01 -14.77
N PRO A 428 -30.55 12.55 -15.08
CA PRO A 428 -30.85 11.96 -16.38
C PRO A 428 -30.64 12.94 -17.54
N SER A 429 -31.04 14.21 -17.35
CA SER A 429 -30.90 15.26 -18.36
C SER A 429 -29.43 15.54 -18.67
N TYR A 430 -28.58 15.61 -17.63
CA TYR A 430 -27.15 15.81 -17.81
C TYR A 430 -26.48 14.61 -18.49
N LEU A 431 -26.85 13.39 -18.10
CA LEU A 431 -26.31 12.15 -18.69
C LEU A 431 -26.64 12.06 -20.19
N GLN A 432 -27.87 12.39 -20.59
CA GLN A 432 -28.29 12.35 -21.99
C GLN A 432 -27.56 13.39 -22.86
N GLN A 433 -27.31 14.59 -22.33
CA GLN A 433 -26.68 15.67 -23.09
C GLN A 433 -25.17 15.48 -23.23
N ASN A 434 -24.50 14.98 -22.17
CA ASN A 434 -23.04 15.01 -22.09
C ASN A 434 -22.39 13.62 -22.24
N GLY A 435 -23.17 12.54 -22.13
CA GLY A 435 -22.69 11.16 -22.21
C GLY A 435 -22.04 10.65 -20.92
N VAL A 436 -21.83 9.33 -20.83
CA VAL A 436 -21.38 8.65 -19.59
C VAL A 436 -20.02 9.16 -19.13
N GLN A 437 -19.07 9.38 -20.04
CA GLN A 437 -17.73 9.83 -19.65
C GLN A 437 -17.73 11.24 -19.08
N ASN A 438 -18.50 12.16 -19.67
CA ASN A 438 -18.65 13.51 -19.13
C ASN A 438 -19.57 13.56 -17.93
N TYR A 439 -20.50 12.62 -17.78
CA TYR A 439 -21.31 12.44 -16.57
C TYR A 439 -20.43 11.96 -15.43
N MET A 440 -19.61 10.93 -15.65
CA MET A 440 -18.62 10.52 -14.68
C MET A 440 -17.66 11.66 -14.43
N LYS A 441 -17.13 12.34 -15.46
CA LYS A 441 -16.23 13.51 -15.31
C LYS A 441 -16.87 14.66 -14.53
N TYR A 442 -18.13 14.97 -14.81
CA TYR A 442 -18.96 15.88 -14.02
C TYR A 442 -19.08 15.44 -12.56
N VAL A 443 -19.02 14.13 -12.30
CA VAL A 443 -18.95 13.52 -10.97
C VAL A 443 -17.49 13.36 -10.46
N SER A 444 -16.45 13.60 -11.29
CA SER A 444 -15.05 13.16 -11.11
C SER A 444 -13.94 14.19 -11.13
N GLU A 445 -14.01 15.18 -12.04
CA GLU A 445 -12.87 15.54 -12.91
C GLU A 445 -11.99 16.55 -12.23
N ASN A 446 -11.58 16.22 -11.01
CA ASN A 446 -11.01 17.12 -10.03
C ASN A 446 -10.39 16.33 -8.86
N LEU A 447 -9.68 15.25 -9.16
CA LEU A 447 -8.86 14.53 -8.17
C LEU A 447 -7.55 15.26 -7.82
N VAL A 448 -7.37 16.50 -8.31
CA VAL A 448 -6.39 17.45 -7.77
C VAL A 448 -7.01 18.78 -7.31
N TYR A 449 -8.19 19.21 -7.79
CA TYR A 449 -8.89 20.39 -7.25
C TYR A 449 -10.39 20.27 -7.53
N VAL A 450 -11.27 20.04 -6.54
CA VAL A 450 -12.76 20.15 -6.64
C VAL A 450 -13.55 18.88 -7.04
N ALA A 451 -13.17 17.67 -6.61
CA ALA A 451 -14.09 16.50 -6.57
C ALA A 451 -14.96 16.63 -5.32
N ASP A 452 -15.62 17.79 -5.26
CA ASP A 452 -16.24 18.44 -4.11
C ASP A 452 -17.30 19.46 -4.53
N ALA A 453 -17.66 19.53 -5.81
CA ALA A 453 -18.65 20.50 -6.25
C ALA A 453 -20.03 20.05 -5.76
N LYS A 454 -20.77 19.13 -6.39
CA LYS A 454 -22.13 18.83 -5.87
C LYS A 454 -22.17 17.95 -4.61
N LEU A 455 -21.48 16.81 -4.56
CA LEU A 455 -21.52 15.95 -3.37
C LEU A 455 -20.91 16.61 -2.13
N LYS A 456 -19.84 17.41 -2.28
CA LYS A 456 -19.24 18.09 -1.14
C LYS A 456 -19.67 19.56 -1.01
N GLU A 457 -20.29 20.21 -2.01
CA GLU A 457 -21.22 21.32 -1.75
C GLU A 457 -22.37 20.78 -0.91
N GLU A 458 -22.90 19.59 -1.23
CA GLU A 458 -23.99 18.99 -0.47
C GLU A 458 -23.51 18.52 0.91
N GLU A 459 -22.29 18.01 1.06
CA GLU A 459 -21.66 17.74 2.35
C GLU A 459 -21.42 19.04 3.14
N LYS A 460 -20.86 20.09 2.52
CA LYS A 460 -20.70 21.42 3.15
C LYS A 460 -22.04 22.02 3.54
N ARG A 461 -23.06 21.83 2.70
CA ARG A 461 -24.43 22.28 2.94
C ARG A 461 -25.08 21.46 4.05
N ALA A 462 -24.81 20.15 4.12
CA ALA A 462 -25.20 19.27 5.21
C ALA A 462 -24.57 19.70 6.53
N LEU A 463 -23.25 19.92 6.54
CA LEU A 463 -22.51 20.43 7.69
C LEU A 463 -23.03 21.81 8.15
N ARG A 464 -23.65 22.56 7.24
CA ARG A 464 -24.25 23.87 7.53
C ARG A 464 -25.70 23.78 8.02
N TYR A 465 -26.52 22.92 7.43
CA TYR A 465 -27.99 22.90 7.62
C TYR A 465 -28.54 21.68 8.34
N LEU A 466 -27.83 20.56 8.36
CA LEU A 466 -28.18 19.37 9.15
C LEU A 466 -27.55 19.47 10.55
N GLU A 467 -27.97 18.59 11.44
CA GLU A 467 -27.39 18.46 12.78
C GLU A 467 -26.06 17.69 12.71
N THR A 468 -25.03 18.21 13.39
CA THR A 468 -23.65 17.70 13.35
C THR A 468 -23.14 17.27 14.73
N ARG A 469 -24.01 17.22 15.74
CA ARG A 469 -23.68 16.63 17.04
C ARG A 469 -23.21 15.18 16.85
N ARG A 470 -22.28 14.72 17.71
CA ARG A 470 -21.62 13.39 17.61
C ARG A 470 -22.57 12.19 17.58
N GLU A 471 -23.81 12.36 18.04
CA GLU A 471 -24.84 11.31 18.10
C GLU A 471 -25.74 11.28 16.85
N CYS A 472 -25.51 12.18 15.88
CA CYS A 472 -26.35 12.36 14.70
C CYS A 472 -25.58 12.02 13.42
N ASN A 473 -26.12 11.08 12.63
CA ASN A 473 -25.55 10.61 11.37
C ASN A 473 -26.23 11.21 10.13
N SER A 474 -26.95 12.34 10.26
CA SER A 474 -27.71 12.93 9.15
C SER A 474 -26.84 13.30 7.94
N VAL A 475 -25.59 13.71 8.16
CA VAL A 475 -24.64 14.03 7.07
C VAL A 475 -24.30 12.76 6.29
N GLU A 476 -24.02 11.65 6.97
CA GLU A 476 -23.74 10.36 6.35
C GLU A 476 -24.97 9.85 5.58
N ALA A 477 -26.16 9.94 6.17
CA ALA A 477 -27.42 9.56 5.52
C ALA A 477 -27.71 10.39 4.25
N LEU A 478 -27.40 11.69 4.28
CA LEU A 478 -27.50 12.54 3.08
C LEU A 478 -26.50 12.13 2.01
N MET A 479 -25.26 11.84 2.39
CA MET A 479 -24.24 11.42 1.44
C MET A 479 -24.62 10.08 0.79
N GLU A 480 -25.16 9.14 1.56
CA GLU A 480 -25.70 7.89 1.04
C GLU A 480 -26.89 8.12 0.09
N CYS A 481 -27.83 9.01 0.46
CA CYS A 481 -28.93 9.41 -0.41
C CYS A 481 -28.44 10.00 -1.74
N CYS A 482 -27.44 10.88 -1.70
CA CYS A 482 -26.86 11.48 -2.89
C CYS A 482 -26.13 10.44 -3.76
N VAL A 483 -25.37 9.51 -3.16
CA VAL A 483 -24.74 8.40 -3.88
C VAL A 483 -25.80 7.51 -4.53
N ASN A 484 -26.90 7.23 -3.85
CA ASN A 484 -27.99 6.43 -4.41
C ASN A 484 -28.70 7.13 -5.58
N ALA A 485 -28.99 8.42 -5.44
CA ALA A 485 -29.65 9.21 -6.48
C ALA A 485 -28.76 9.45 -7.72
N LEU A 486 -27.47 9.70 -7.52
CA LEU A 486 -26.54 10.10 -8.59
C LEU A 486 -25.72 8.94 -9.17
N VAL A 487 -25.40 7.93 -8.39
CA VAL A 487 -24.47 6.85 -8.81
C VAL A 487 -25.22 5.53 -8.93
N THR A 488 -25.87 5.07 -7.86
CA THR A 488 -26.56 3.76 -7.85
C THR A 488 -27.64 3.66 -8.92
N SER A 489 -28.39 4.75 -9.14
CA SER A 489 -29.47 4.83 -10.15
C SER A 489 -28.96 4.69 -11.60
N PHE A 490 -27.69 4.97 -11.86
CA PHE A 490 -27.08 4.92 -13.20
C PHE A 490 -25.95 3.88 -13.29
N LYS A 491 -25.82 3.00 -12.29
CA LYS A 491 -24.72 2.04 -12.18
C LYS A 491 -24.55 1.18 -13.44
N GLU A 492 -25.64 0.69 -14.02
CA GLU A 492 -25.59 -0.23 -15.16
C GLU A 492 -25.06 0.48 -16.41
N THR A 493 -25.50 1.73 -16.64
CA THR A 493 -25.05 2.56 -17.74
C THR A 493 -23.58 2.95 -17.59
N ILE A 494 -23.12 3.20 -16.36
CA ILE A 494 -21.71 3.51 -16.08
C ILE A 494 -20.84 2.28 -16.32
N LEU A 495 -21.24 1.13 -15.77
CA LEU A 495 -20.49 -0.13 -15.86
C LEU A 495 -20.41 -0.66 -17.30
N ALA A 496 -21.40 -0.39 -18.15
CA ALA A 496 -21.38 -0.78 -19.56
C ALA A 496 -20.18 -0.20 -20.34
N GLU A 497 -19.64 0.95 -19.91
CA GLU A 497 -18.45 1.57 -20.50
C GLU A 497 -17.12 1.00 -19.97
N CYS A 498 -17.15 0.26 -18.85
CA CYS A 498 -15.95 -0.22 -18.14
C CYS A 498 -15.07 -1.07 -19.06
N GLN A 499 -15.65 -2.10 -19.68
CA GLN A 499 -14.93 -2.99 -20.60
C GLN A 499 -14.25 -2.23 -21.76
N GLY A 500 -14.91 -1.19 -22.30
CA GLY A 500 -14.35 -0.35 -23.36
C GLY A 500 -13.16 0.49 -22.90
N MET A 501 -13.25 1.06 -21.69
CA MET A 501 -12.18 1.86 -21.09
C MET A 501 -10.95 1.02 -20.74
N ILE A 502 -11.16 -0.20 -20.23
CA ILE A 502 -10.10 -1.18 -19.97
C ILE A 502 -9.37 -1.50 -21.28
N LYS A 503 -10.09 -1.83 -22.35
CA LYS A 503 -9.50 -2.16 -23.67
C LYS A 503 -8.69 -1.00 -24.27
N ARG A 504 -9.09 0.25 -24.05
CA ARG A 504 -8.40 1.45 -24.54
C ARG A 504 -7.31 1.97 -23.60
N ASN A 505 -7.09 1.32 -22.45
CA ASN A 505 -6.13 1.74 -21.43
C ASN A 505 -6.38 3.17 -20.91
N GLU A 506 -7.65 3.55 -20.72
CA GLU A 506 -8.05 4.89 -20.24
C GLU A 506 -7.98 4.96 -18.70
N THR A 507 -6.77 4.88 -18.14
CA THR A 507 -6.50 4.72 -16.70
C THR A 507 -7.13 5.81 -15.82
N GLU A 508 -7.09 7.08 -16.23
CA GLU A 508 -7.71 8.18 -15.50
C GLU A 508 -9.23 8.02 -15.38
N LYS A 509 -9.89 7.57 -16.46
CA LYS A 509 -11.35 7.36 -16.49
C LYS A 509 -11.76 6.13 -15.68
N LEU A 510 -10.94 5.09 -15.70
CA LEU A 510 -11.13 3.91 -14.88
C LEU A 510 -10.93 4.20 -13.39
N HIS A 511 -9.95 5.05 -13.06
CA HIS A 511 -9.72 5.48 -11.69
C HIS A 511 -10.90 6.23 -11.10
N LEU A 512 -11.47 7.12 -11.89
CA LEU A 512 -12.73 7.73 -11.57
C LEU A 512 -13.85 6.69 -11.37
N MET A 513 -14.08 5.82 -12.36
CA MET A 513 -15.15 4.84 -12.28
C MET A 513 -15.02 3.99 -11.01
N PHE A 514 -13.80 3.58 -10.67
CA PHE A 514 -13.48 2.88 -9.43
C PHE A 514 -13.86 3.69 -8.18
N SER A 515 -13.46 4.97 -8.10
CA SER A 515 -13.80 5.84 -6.97
C SER A 515 -15.31 6.01 -6.76
N LEU A 516 -16.10 5.98 -7.84
CA LEU A 516 -17.57 6.04 -7.76
C LEU A 516 -18.17 4.70 -7.35
N MET A 517 -17.71 3.61 -7.97
CA MET A 517 -18.24 2.28 -7.74
C MET A 517 -17.85 1.72 -6.36
N ASP A 518 -16.77 2.19 -5.73
CA ASP A 518 -16.38 1.82 -4.37
C ASP A 518 -17.37 2.32 -3.31
N LYS A 519 -18.10 3.41 -3.61
CA LYS A 519 -19.15 3.94 -2.73
C LYS A 519 -20.50 3.23 -2.89
N VAL A 520 -20.65 2.43 -3.95
CA VAL A 520 -21.89 1.70 -4.25
C VAL A 520 -21.74 0.26 -3.76
N PRO A 521 -22.67 -0.27 -2.97
CA PRO A 521 -22.66 -1.68 -2.59
C PRO A 521 -22.61 -2.58 -3.83
N ASN A 522 -21.61 -3.46 -3.89
CA ASN A 522 -21.34 -4.36 -5.02
C ASN A 522 -21.07 -3.65 -6.37
N GLY A 523 -20.73 -2.36 -6.36
CA GLY A 523 -20.42 -1.61 -7.59
C GLY A 523 -19.13 -2.06 -8.29
N ILE A 524 -18.16 -2.57 -7.52
CA ILE A 524 -16.84 -2.97 -8.03
C ILE A 524 -16.83 -4.38 -8.64
N GLU A 525 -17.72 -5.28 -8.21
CA GLU A 525 -17.70 -6.68 -8.67
C GLU A 525 -17.74 -6.83 -10.21
N PRO A 526 -18.58 -6.07 -10.94
CA PRO A 526 -18.59 -6.13 -12.39
C PRO A 526 -17.28 -5.62 -13.02
N MET A 527 -16.65 -4.61 -12.42
CA MET A 527 -15.35 -4.09 -12.89
C MET A 527 -14.23 -5.13 -12.74
N LEU A 528 -14.23 -5.89 -11.64
CA LEU A 528 -13.29 -6.99 -11.43
C LEU A 528 -13.46 -8.05 -12.53
N LYS A 529 -14.71 -8.41 -12.83
CA LYS A 529 -15.03 -9.39 -13.87
C LYS A 529 -14.60 -8.90 -15.25
N ASP A 530 -14.87 -7.65 -15.60
CA ASP A 530 -14.46 -7.07 -16.88
C ASP A 530 -12.94 -7.02 -17.05
N LEU A 531 -12.20 -6.72 -15.96
CA LEU A 531 -10.74 -6.78 -15.96
C LEU A 531 -10.26 -8.23 -16.16
N GLU A 532 -10.83 -9.20 -15.42
CA GLU A 532 -10.46 -10.61 -15.57
C GLU A 532 -10.66 -11.10 -17.01
N GLU A 533 -11.84 -10.85 -17.58
CA GLU A 533 -12.19 -11.24 -18.94
C GLU A 533 -11.28 -10.57 -19.98
N HIS A 534 -10.97 -9.28 -19.80
CA HIS A 534 -10.07 -8.57 -20.69
C HIS A 534 -8.65 -9.13 -20.66
N ILE A 535 -8.10 -9.40 -19.46
CA ILE A 535 -6.75 -9.96 -19.32
C ILE A 535 -6.68 -11.33 -19.99
N ILE A 536 -7.69 -12.19 -19.79
CA ILE A 536 -7.74 -13.52 -20.42
C ILE A 536 -7.85 -13.38 -21.93
N SER A 537 -8.81 -12.59 -22.43
CA SER A 537 -9.03 -12.43 -23.86
C SER A 537 -7.83 -11.82 -24.59
N ALA A 538 -7.23 -10.77 -24.03
CA ALA A 538 -6.07 -10.12 -24.62
C ALA A 538 -4.82 -11.01 -24.52
N GLY A 539 -4.62 -11.69 -23.38
CA GLY A 539 -3.52 -12.63 -23.20
C GLY A 539 -3.57 -13.78 -24.21
N LEU A 540 -4.73 -14.43 -24.36
CA LEU A 540 -4.89 -15.50 -25.35
C LEU A 540 -4.71 -14.99 -26.78
N ALA A 541 -5.23 -13.81 -27.12
CA ALA A 541 -5.04 -13.21 -28.45
C ALA A 541 -3.56 -12.93 -28.75
N ASP A 542 -2.83 -12.33 -27.81
CA ASP A 542 -1.39 -12.05 -27.92
C ASP A 542 -0.60 -13.36 -28.12
N MET A 543 -0.99 -14.43 -27.41
CA MET A 543 -0.37 -15.75 -27.52
C MET A 543 -0.67 -16.46 -28.85
N VAL A 544 -1.90 -16.37 -29.35
CA VAL A 544 -2.28 -16.92 -30.67
C VAL A 544 -1.56 -16.20 -31.79
N ALA A 545 -1.49 -14.86 -31.75
CA ALA A 545 -0.83 -14.06 -32.78
C ALA A 545 0.68 -14.38 -32.91
N ALA A 546 1.31 -14.77 -31.80
CA ALA A 546 2.73 -15.13 -31.77
C ALA A 546 3.00 -16.64 -31.90
N ALA A 547 1.97 -17.49 -32.08
CA ALA A 547 2.08 -18.95 -31.99
C ALA A 547 3.06 -19.59 -32.98
N GLU A 548 3.10 -19.13 -34.23
CA GLU A 548 4.01 -19.65 -35.26
C GLU A 548 5.49 -19.41 -34.92
N THR A 549 5.79 -18.29 -34.25
CA THR A 549 7.17 -17.95 -33.85
C THR A 549 7.54 -18.63 -32.53
N ILE A 550 6.59 -18.66 -31.59
CA ILE A 550 6.76 -19.20 -30.23
C ILE A 550 7.06 -20.70 -30.19
N THR A 551 6.46 -21.50 -31.08
CA THR A 551 6.67 -22.97 -31.07
C THR A 551 8.13 -23.38 -31.28
N THR A 552 8.93 -22.48 -31.87
CA THR A 552 10.36 -22.69 -32.12
C THR A 552 11.27 -21.88 -31.19
N ASP A 553 10.72 -20.87 -30.50
CA ASP A 553 11.46 -19.86 -29.75
C ASP A 553 10.88 -19.65 -28.34
N SER A 554 11.45 -20.36 -27.36
CA SER A 554 11.03 -20.28 -25.96
C SER A 554 11.31 -18.91 -25.31
N GLU A 555 12.27 -18.13 -25.83
CA GLU A 555 12.57 -16.79 -25.31
C GLU A 555 11.40 -15.84 -25.56
N LYS A 556 10.93 -15.77 -26.82
CA LYS A 556 9.79 -14.91 -27.17
C LYS A 556 8.52 -15.27 -26.41
N TYR A 557 8.29 -16.55 -26.15
CA TYR A 557 7.14 -16.98 -25.34
C TYR A 557 7.13 -16.37 -23.95
N VAL A 558 8.27 -16.49 -23.24
CA VAL A 558 8.39 -16.01 -21.87
C VAL A 558 8.36 -14.49 -21.83
N GLU A 559 9.02 -13.82 -22.76
CA GLU A 559 9.00 -12.35 -22.85
C GLU A 559 7.58 -11.80 -23.10
N GLN A 560 6.76 -12.50 -23.90
CA GLN A 560 5.36 -12.11 -24.10
C GLN A 560 4.52 -12.26 -22.81
N LEU A 561 4.71 -13.34 -22.06
CA LEU A 561 4.04 -13.52 -20.75
C LEU A 561 4.43 -12.43 -19.76
N LEU A 562 5.72 -12.11 -19.66
CA LEU A 562 6.22 -11.04 -18.78
C LEU A 562 5.69 -9.67 -19.21
N THR A 563 5.67 -9.39 -20.51
CA THR A 563 5.10 -8.15 -21.07
C THR A 563 3.62 -8.04 -20.72
N LEU A 564 2.85 -9.13 -20.84
CA LEU A 564 1.45 -9.20 -20.47
C LEU A 564 1.24 -8.90 -18.98
N PHE A 565 2.03 -9.54 -18.11
CA PHE A 565 1.97 -9.32 -16.67
C PHE A 565 2.28 -7.87 -16.29
N ASN A 566 3.34 -7.30 -16.87
CA ASN A 566 3.76 -5.92 -16.61
C ASN A 566 2.74 -4.90 -17.14
N ARG A 567 2.18 -5.15 -18.33
CA ARG A 567 1.12 -4.30 -18.93
C ARG A 567 -0.07 -4.18 -18.00
N PHE A 568 -0.60 -5.29 -17.50
CA PHE A 568 -1.77 -5.29 -16.64
C PHE A 568 -1.48 -4.94 -15.19
N SER A 569 -0.26 -5.18 -14.70
CA SER A 569 0.18 -4.66 -13.41
C SER A 569 0.25 -3.13 -13.42
N ARG A 570 0.75 -2.53 -14.51
CA ARG A 570 0.73 -1.07 -14.67
C ARG A 570 -0.70 -0.53 -14.77
N LEU A 571 -1.58 -1.20 -15.53
CA LEU A 571 -3.00 -0.84 -15.59
C LEU A 571 -3.63 -0.83 -14.20
N VAL A 572 -3.42 -1.88 -13.39
CA VAL A 572 -3.98 -1.94 -12.03
C VAL A 572 -3.41 -0.87 -11.12
N LYS A 573 -2.11 -0.60 -11.21
CA LYS A 573 -1.45 0.46 -10.45
C LYS A 573 -2.01 1.84 -10.78
N GLU A 574 -2.12 2.16 -12.07
CA GLU A 574 -2.55 3.49 -12.53
C GLU A 574 -4.06 3.70 -12.41
N ALA A 575 -4.87 2.71 -12.80
CA ALA A 575 -6.32 2.82 -12.78
C ALA A 575 -6.92 2.55 -11.39
N PHE A 576 -6.38 1.61 -10.62
CA PHE A 576 -7.00 1.11 -9.39
C PHE A 576 -6.14 1.33 -8.14
N GLN A 577 -5.05 2.10 -8.23
CA GLN A 577 -4.17 2.44 -7.10
C GLN A 577 -3.66 1.22 -6.32
N ASP A 578 -3.35 0.12 -7.03
CA ASP A 578 -2.93 -1.15 -6.42
C ASP A 578 -3.97 -1.71 -5.42
N ASP A 579 -5.28 -1.49 -5.65
CA ASP A 579 -6.34 -2.07 -4.83
C ASP A 579 -6.23 -3.62 -4.78
N PRO A 580 -6.23 -4.23 -3.58
CA PRO A 580 -6.03 -5.66 -3.42
C PRO A 580 -7.03 -6.55 -4.18
N ARG A 581 -8.27 -6.07 -4.39
CA ARG A 581 -9.30 -6.81 -5.12
C ARG A 581 -8.92 -6.90 -6.61
N PHE A 582 -8.44 -5.79 -7.18
CA PHE A 582 -8.00 -5.75 -8.58
C PHE A 582 -6.66 -6.48 -8.81
N LEU A 583 -5.74 -6.45 -7.84
CA LEU A 583 -4.54 -7.29 -7.87
C LEU A 583 -4.89 -8.78 -7.87
N THR A 584 -5.86 -9.19 -7.05
CA THR A 584 -6.35 -10.58 -7.00
C THR A 584 -7.02 -10.99 -8.31
N ALA A 585 -7.85 -10.10 -8.90
CA ALA A 585 -8.47 -10.31 -10.21
C ALA A 585 -7.42 -10.48 -11.32
N ARG A 586 -6.40 -9.60 -11.37
CA ARG A 586 -5.26 -9.73 -12.29
C ARG A 586 -4.55 -11.06 -12.11
N ASP A 587 -4.23 -11.44 -10.88
CA ASP A 587 -3.50 -12.69 -10.58
C ASP A 587 -4.31 -13.93 -10.98
N LYS A 588 -5.62 -13.92 -10.73
CA LYS A 588 -6.53 -14.99 -11.15
C LYS A 588 -6.64 -15.10 -12.67
N ALA A 589 -6.76 -13.98 -13.36
CA ALA A 589 -6.83 -13.94 -14.81
C ALA A 589 -5.51 -14.34 -15.47
N TYR A 590 -4.39 -13.84 -14.97
CA TYR A 590 -3.05 -14.20 -15.45
C TYR A 590 -2.77 -15.70 -15.21
N LYS A 591 -3.17 -16.24 -14.06
CA LYS A 591 -3.14 -17.69 -13.80
C LYS A 591 -3.97 -18.47 -14.83
N ALA A 592 -5.13 -17.97 -15.24
CA ALA A 592 -5.93 -18.63 -16.27
C ALA A 592 -5.20 -18.66 -17.62
N VAL A 593 -4.56 -17.55 -18.04
CA VAL A 593 -3.78 -17.48 -19.29
C VAL A 593 -2.58 -18.45 -19.27
N VAL A 594 -1.78 -18.45 -18.20
CA VAL A 594 -0.57 -19.28 -18.10
C VAL A 594 -0.88 -20.78 -18.13
N ASN A 595 -2.03 -21.17 -17.57
CA ASN A 595 -2.45 -22.57 -17.52
C ASN A 595 -3.43 -22.95 -18.64
N ASP A 596 -3.68 -22.05 -19.59
CA ASP A 596 -4.56 -22.37 -20.72
C ASP A 596 -3.92 -23.43 -21.62
N ALA A 597 -4.69 -24.48 -21.90
CA ALA A 597 -4.27 -25.62 -22.71
C ALA A 597 -4.87 -25.57 -24.14
N THR A 598 -5.44 -24.45 -24.58
CA THR A 598 -6.02 -24.34 -25.93
C THR A 598 -4.97 -24.00 -26.98
N ILE A 599 -3.96 -23.19 -26.61
CA ILE A 599 -2.93 -22.68 -27.52
C ILE A 599 -1.70 -23.61 -27.59
N PHE A 600 -1.04 -23.87 -26.47
CA PHE A 600 0.15 -24.73 -26.41
C PHE A 600 -0.11 -25.99 -25.58
N LYS A 601 -0.41 -27.09 -26.28
CA LYS A 601 -0.77 -28.38 -25.67
C LYS A 601 0.45 -29.24 -25.40
N LEU A 602 0.50 -29.82 -24.21
CA LEU A 602 1.35 -30.93 -23.82
C LEU A 602 0.46 -32.15 -23.57
N GLU A 603 0.72 -33.25 -24.28
CA GLU A 603 0.03 -34.52 -24.03
C GLU A 603 0.97 -35.45 -23.26
N LEU A 604 0.57 -35.81 -22.03
CA LEU A 604 1.26 -36.82 -21.22
C LEU A 604 0.64 -38.20 -21.51
N PRO A 605 1.42 -39.21 -21.96
CA PRO A 605 0.89 -40.55 -22.25
C PRO A 605 0.34 -41.22 -20.99
N LEU A 606 -0.88 -41.76 -21.06
CA LEU A 606 -1.48 -42.63 -20.06
C LEU A 606 -1.56 -44.05 -20.63
N LYS A 607 -0.52 -44.87 -20.45
CA LYS A 607 -0.63 -46.31 -20.73
C LYS A 607 -1.24 -47.03 -19.52
N GLN A 608 -2.58 -47.09 -19.46
CA GLN A 608 -3.23 -48.25 -18.83
C GLN A 608 -3.45 -49.31 -19.91
N LYS A 609 -2.95 -50.53 -19.68
CA LYS A 609 -3.23 -51.67 -20.55
C LYS A 609 -4.75 -51.90 -20.58
N GLY A 610 -5.39 -51.54 -21.69
CA GLY A 610 -6.67 -52.13 -22.08
C GLY A 610 -7.92 -51.25 -22.12
N VAL A 611 -7.85 -49.92 -22.25
CA VAL A 611 -8.95 -49.12 -22.85
C VAL A 611 -8.34 -47.85 -23.46
N GLY A 612 -8.63 -47.53 -24.72
CA GLY A 612 -8.20 -46.31 -25.37
C GLY A 612 -8.73 -45.06 -24.65
N LEU A 613 -7.90 -44.44 -23.81
CA LEU A 613 -8.23 -43.17 -23.16
C LEU A 613 -7.54 -42.02 -23.91
N LYS A 614 -8.35 -41.05 -24.35
CA LYS A 614 -7.88 -39.75 -24.83
C LYS A 614 -7.12 -39.04 -23.70
N THR A 615 -5.87 -38.69 -23.93
CA THR A 615 -5.03 -37.84 -23.09
C THR A 615 -5.65 -36.45 -22.97
N GLN A 616 -5.78 -35.93 -21.75
CA GLN A 616 -6.21 -34.53 -21.56
C GLN A 616 -5.00 -33.62 -21.79
N PRO A 617 -5.08 -32.63 -22.67
CA PRO A 617 -3.98 -31.73 -22.93
C PRO A 617 -3.74 -30.83 -21.72
N GLU A 618 -2.48 -30.74 -21.28
CA GLU A 618 -2.01 -29.78 -20.28
C GLU A 618 -1.31 -28.60 -20.95
N SER A 619 -1.13 -27.49 -20.24
CA SER A 619 -0.35 -26.36 -20.75
C SER A 619 1.12 -26.75 -20.94
N LYS A 620 1.70 -26.41 -22.10
CA LYS A 620 3.13 -26.57 -22.38
C LYS A 620 3.98 -25.48 -21.72
N CYS A 621 3.37 -24.48 -21.08
CA CYS A 621 4.08 -23.38 -20.40
C CYS A 621 5.20 -23.85 -19.46
N PRO A 622 5.03 -24.86 -18.59
CA PRO A 622 6.08 -25.29 -17.66
C PRO A 622 7.35 -25.81 -18.38
N GLU A 623 7.19 -26.49 -19.51
CA GLU A 623 8.30 -26.95 -20.36
C GLU A 623 9.04 -25.76 -20.99
N LEU A 624 8.29 -24.81 -21.56
CA LEU A 624 8.86 -23.64 -22.23
C LEU A 624 9.64 -22.75 -21.24
N LEU A 625 9.13 -22.58 -20.02
CA LEU A 625 9.85 -21.87 -18.95
C LEU A 625 11.16 -22.60 -18.61
N ALA A 626 11.14 -23.93 -18.46
CA ALA A 626 12.35 -24.70 -18.18
C ALA A 626 13.38 -24.65 -19.32
N ASN A 627 12.94 -24.66 -20.58
CA ASN A 627 13.79 -24.50 -21.75
C ASN A 627 14.44 -23.11 -21.81
N TYR A 628 13.68 -22.06 -21.47
CA TYR A 628 14.21 -20.70 -21.40
C TYR A 628 15.25 -20.55 -20.29
N CYS A 629 15.01 -21.12 -19.10
CA CYS A 629 16.04 -21.21 -18.05
C CYS A 629 17.31 -21.92 -18.55
N ASP A 630 17.20 -23.03 -19.29
CA ASP A 630 18.38 -23.71 -19.86
C ASP A 630 19.16 -22.82 -20.84
N MET A 631 18.46 -22.02 -21.64
CA MET A 631 19.10 -21.08 -22.57
C MET A 631 19.92 -19.99 -21.86
N LEU A 632 19.43 -19.51 -20.72
CA LEU A 632 20.11 -18.52 -19.88
C LEU A 632 21.28 -19.13 -19.10
N LEU A 633 21.09 -20.32 -18.52
CA LEU A 633 22.07 -21.00 -17.65
C LEU A 633 23.20 -21.70 -18.41
N ARG A 634 23.08 -21.88 -19.74
CA ARG A 634 24.13 -22.43 -20.61
C ARG A 634 24.86 -21.32 -21.36
N LYS A 635 26.12 -21.54 -21.75
CA LYS A 635 26.89 -20.67 -22.67
C LYS A 635 26.31 -20.58 -24.10
N THR A 636 25.18 -19.91 -24.26
CA THR A 636 24.48 -19.68 -25.53
C THR A 636 24.85 -18.31 -26.12
N PRO A 637 24.54 -18.03 -27.41
CA PRO A 637 24.68 -16.68 -27.94
C PRO A 637 23.87 -15.62 -27.19
N LEU A 638 22.79 -16.02 -26.51
CA LEU A 638 21.95 -15.13 -25.71
C LEU A 638 22.63 -14.79 -24.37
N SER A 639 23.00 -15.81 -23.58
CA SER A 639 23.65 -15.56 -22.29
C SER A 639 25.02 -14.88 -22.43
N LYS A 640 25.72 -15.07 -23.55
CA LYS A 640 26.97 -14.34 -23.85
C LYS A 640 26.78 -12.84 -24.10
N LYS A 641 25.56 -12.39 -24.40
CA LYS A 641 25.23 -10.98 -24.59
C LYS A 641 24.76 -10.30 -23.30
N LEU A 642 24.47 -11.08 -22.26
CA LEU A 642 23.92 -10.62 -20.99
C LEU A 642 24.99 -10.69 -19.91
N THR A 643 24.89 -9.80 -18.92
CA THR A 643 25.70 -9.90 -17.69
C THR A 643 25.13 -10.95 -16.73
N SER A 644 25.92 -11.40 -15.76
CA SER A 644 25.45 -12.31 -14.70
C SER A 644 24.24 -11.74 -13.94
N GLU A 645 24.23 -10.42 -13.68
CA GLU A 645 23.12 -9.71 -13.02
C GLU A 645 21.85 -9.69 -13.88
N GLU A 646 21.97 -9.46 -15.19
CA GLU A 646 20.83 -9.49 -16.11
C GLU A 646 20.25 -10.91 -16.25
N ILE A 647 21.10 -11.93 -16.24
CA ILE A 647 20.68 -13.34 -16.25
C ILE A 647 19.90 -13.64 -14.96
N GLU A 648 20.41 -13.23 -13.80
CA GLU A 648 19.73 -13.38 -12.51
C GLU A 648 18.36 -12.68 -12.51
N ALA A 649 18.28 -11.43 -12.99
CA ALA A 649 17.02 -10.69 -13.09
C ALA A 649 15.99 -11.43 -13.96
N LYS A 650 16.40 -11.88 -15.16
CA LYS A 650 15.53 -12.66 -16.07
C LYS A 650 15.09 -13.99 -15.44
N LEU A 651 15.95 -14.67 -14.67
CA LEU A 651 15.58 -15.90 -13.97
C LEU A 651 14.54 -15.62 -12.86
N LYS A 652 14.68 -14.54 -12.09
CA LYS A 652 13.69 -14.13 -11.07
C LYS A 652 12.33 -13.81 -11.69
N GLU A 653 12.31 -13.19 -12.87
CA GLU A 653 11.08 -12.96 -13.64
C GLU A 653 10.41 -14.27 -14.08
N VAL A 654 11.19 -15.26 -14.54
CA VAL A 654 10.66 -16.61 -14.85
C VAL A 654 10.04 -17.25 -13.61
N LEU A 655 10.67 -17.11 -12.45
CA LEU A 655 10.17 -17.62 -11.18
C LEU A 655 8.88 -16.92 -10.74
N LEU A 656 8.70 -15.65 -11.06
CA LEU A 656 7.42 -14.95 -10.89
C LEU A 656 6.32 -15.63 -11.69
N VAL A 657 6.55 -15.93 -12.98
CA VAL A 657 5.57 -16.65 -13.82
C VAL A 657 5.31 -18.06 -13.28
N LEU A 658 6.35 -18.75 -12.79
CA LEU A 658 6.24 -20.10 -12.22
C LEU A 658 5.32 -20.15 -11.00
N LYS A 659 5.14 -19.06 -10.24
CA LYS A 659 4.16 -18.99 -9.14
C LYS A 659 2.72 -19.19 -9.63
N TYR A 660 2.41 -18.76 -10.84
CA TYR A 660 1.08 -18.88 -11.45
C TYR A 660 0.87 -20.22 -12.16
N VAL A 661 1.92 -21.03 -12.37
CA VAL A 661 1.82 -22.35 -12.98
C VAL A 661 1.23 -23.37 -12.00
N GLN A 662 0.24 -24.15 -12.45
CA GLN A 662 -0.39 -25.21 -11.66
C GLN A 662 0.44 -26.50 -11.61
N ASN A 663 0.92 -26.97 -12.77
CA ASN A 663 1.66 -28.23 -12.90
C ASN A 663 3.17 -27.99 -12.87
N LYS A 664 3.67 -27.60 -11.69
CA LYS A 664 5.09 -27.26 -11.50
C LYS A 664 6.00 -28.50 -11.54
N ASP A 665 5.46 -29.69 -11.31
CA ASP A 665 6.16 -30.96 -11.47
C ASP A 665 6.70 -31.20 -12.90
N VAL A 666 5.97 -30.74 -13.92
CA VAL A 666 6.42 -30.74 -15.33
C VAL A 666 7.65 -29.84 -15.49
N PHE A 667 7.63 -28.63 -14.94
CA PHE A 667 8.79 -27.73 -14.94
C PHE A 667 10.00 -28.40 -14.28
N MET A 668 9.81 -29.01 -13.10
CA MET A 668 10.91 -29.66 -12.37
C MET A 668 11.55 -30.79 -13.14
N ARG A 669 10.77 -31.60 -13.86
CA ARG A 669 11.32 -32.66 -14.69
C ARG A 669 12.25 -32.09 -15.75
N TYR A 670 11.77 -31.14 -16.55
CA TYR A 670 12.56 -30.56 -17.64
C TYR A 670 13.78 -29.81 -17.09
N HIS A 671 13.60 -29.05 -16.01
CA HIS A 671 14.70 -28.35 -15.35
C HIS A 671 15.76 -29.34 -14.84
N LYS A 672 15.36 -30.45 -14.21
CA LYS A 672 16.29 -31.51 -13.77
C LYS A 672 17.03 -32.15 -14.94
N ALA A 673 16.34 -32.45 -16.03
CA ALA A 673 16.95 -33.05 -17.23
C ALA A 673 18.00 -32.09 -17.83
N HIS A 674 17.68 -30.79 -17.90
CA HIS A 674 18.60 -29.77 -18.37
C HIS A 674 19.80 -29.61 -17.43
N LEU A 675 19.57 -29.52 -16.11
CA LEU A 675 20.64 -29.45 -15.12
C LEU A 675 21.57 -30.68 -15.20
N THR A 676 20.99 -31.88 -15.31
CA THR A 676 21.75 -33.14 -15.47
C THR A 676 22.71 -33.03 -16.65
N ARG A 677 22.21 -32.58 -17.80
CA ARG A 677 23.04 -32.36 -18.99
C ARG A 677 24.11 -31.30 -18.75
N ARG A 678 23.77 -30.18 -18.13
CA ARG A 678 24.73 -29.08 -17.92
C ARG A 678 25.87 -29.47 -16.99
N LEU A 679 25.58 -30.18 -15.91
CA LEU A 679 26.57 -30.68 -14.95
C LEU A 679 27.42 -31.82 -15.52
N ILE A 680 26.84 -32.73 -16.31
CA ILE A 680 27.61 -33.83 -16.92
C ILE A 680 28.54 -33.29 -18.01
N LEU A 681 28.07 -32.38 -18.85
CA LEU A 681 28.86 -31.83 -19.95
C LEU A 681 29.75 -30.65 -19.55
N ASP A 682 29.59 -30.13 -18.33
CA ASP A 682 30.29 -28.93 -17.85
C ASP A 682 30.10 -27.70 -18.76
N ILE A 683 28.84 -27.44 -19.11
CA ILE A 683 28.44 -26.37 -20.06
C ILE A 683 27.66 -25.23 -19.41
N SER A 684 27.59 -25.20 -18.08
CA SER A 684 26.98 -24.08 -17.34
C SER A 684 27.72 -22.77 -17.65
N ALA A 685 26.96 -21.68 -17.73
CA ALA A 685 27.48 -20.34 -17.94
C ALA A 685 28.19 -19.82 -16.69
N ASP A 686 27.54 -20.02 -15.55
CA ASP A 686 27.94 -19.55 -14.24
C ASP A 686 27.51 -20.59 -13.19
N SER A 687 28.45 -21.07 -12.37
CA SER A 687 28.19 -22.09 -11.35
C SER A 687 27.45 -21.53 -10.14
N GLU A 688 27.67 -20.26 -9.80
CA GLU A 688 27.04 -19.63 -8.64
C GLU A 688 25.55 -19.40 -8.90
N ILE A 689 25.20 -18.92 -10.09
CA ILE A 689 23.80 -18.75 -10.50
C ILE A 689 23.06 -20.10 -10.54
N GLU A 690 23.74 -21.19 -10.91
CA GLU A 690 23.15 -22.53 -10.88
C GLU A 690 22.84 -23.01 -9.46
N GLU A 691 23.72 -22.75 -8.49
CA GLU A 691 23.45 -23.03 -7.07
C GLU A 691 22.31 -22.13 -6.55
N ASN A 692 22.34 -20.82 -6.84
CA ASN A 692 21.30 -19.87 -6.47
C ASN A 692 19.92 -20.25 -7.05
N MET A 693 19.87 -20.78 -8.27
CA MET A 693 18.62 -21.25 -8.88
C MET A 693 17.93 -22.34 -8.04
N VAL A 694 18.69 -23.23 -7.41
CA VAL A 694 18.15 -24.26 -6.51
C VAL A 694 17.55 -23.62 -5.25
N GLU A 695 18.19 -22.57 -4.72
CA GLU A 695 17.68 -21.81 -3.58
C GLU A 695 16.40 -21.06 -3.93
N TRP A 696 16.37 -20.34 -5.06
CA TRP A 696 15.18 -19.62 -5.49
C TRP A 696 14.00 -20.56 -5.80
N LEU A 697 14.25 -21.77 -6.32
CA LEU A 697 13.19 -22.78 -6.47
C LEU A 697 12.59 -23.18 -5.11
N ARG A 698 13.41 -23.24 -4.06
CA ARG A 698 12.92 -23.46 -2.68
C ARG A 698 12.02 -22.32 -2.22
N GLU A 699 12.41 -21.08 -2.47
CA GLU A 699 11.64 -19.87 -2.09
C GLU A 699 10.29 -19.77 -2.80
N VAL A 700 10.20 -20.23 -4.06
CA VAL A 700 8.94 -20.29 -4.83
C VAL A 700 7.95 -21.34 -4.29
N GLY A 701 8.36 -22.11 -3.28
CA GLY A 701 7.55 -23.15 -2.65
C GLY A 701 7.56 -24.47 -3.42
N MET A 702 8.62 -24.74 -4.19
CA MET A 702 8.79 -26.05 -4.82
C MET A 702 9.02 -27.13 -3.75
N PRO A 703 8.53 -28.36 -3.95
CA PRO A 703 8.63 -29.40 -2.94
C PRO A 703 10.08 -29.70 -2.56
N ALA A 704 10.33 -29.80 -1.26
CA ALA A 704 11.68 -29.98 -0.72
C ALA A 704 12.38 -31.24 -1.22
N ASP A 705 11.64 -32.34 -1.47
CA ASP A 705 12.21 -33.59 -1.98
C ASP A 705 12.83 -33.44 -3.38
N TYR A 706 12.25 -32.60 -4.23
CA TYR A 706 12.80 -32.27 -5.54
C TYR A 706 14.02 -31.37 -5.43
N VAL A 707 13.92 -30.29 -4.68
CA VAL A 707 15.01 -29.32 -4.48
C VAL A 707 16.22 -30.00 -3.86
N ASN A 708 16.02 -30.87 -2.87
CA ASN A 708 17.09 -31.63 -2.23
C ASN A 708 17.80 -32.60 -3.18
N LYS A 709 17.09 -33.16 -4.17
CA LYS A 709 17.71 -33.98 -5.21
C LYS A 709 18.61 -33.13 -6.11
N LEU A 710 18.18 -31.93 -6.51
CA LEU A 710 19.02 -31.01 -7.29
C LEU A 710 20.26 -30.59 -6.51
N ALA A 711 20.11 -30.17 -5.25
CA ALA A 711 21.23 -29.82 -4.39
C ALA A 711 22.23 -30.98 -4.23
N ARG A 712 21.73 -32.21 -4.11
CA ARG A 712 22.58 -33.41 -4.05
C ARG A 712 23.35 -33.66 -5.35
N MET A 713 22.80 -33.29 -6.51
CA MET A 713 23.53 -33.41 -7.78
C MET A 713 24.81 -32.55 -7.78
N PHE A 714 24.77 -31.33 -7.26
CA PHE A 714 25.98 -30.49 -7.13
C PHE A 714 27.00 -31.10 -6.17
N GLN A 715 26.55 -31.66 -5.05
CA GLN A 715 27.41 -32.36 -4.09
C GLN A 715 28.08 -33.57 -4.74
N ASP A 716 27.32 -34.37 -5.51
CA ASP A 716 27.85 -35.53 -6.22
C ASP A 716 28.93 -35.13 -7.25
N ILE A 717 28.78 -33.98 -7.93
CA ILE A 717 29.82 -33.47 -8.84
C ILE A 717 31.11 -33.15 -8.09
N LYS A 718 31.03 -32.40 -6.98
CA LYS A 718 32.19 -32.04 -6.16
C LYS A 718 32.91 -33.29 -5.63
N VAL A 719 32.16 -34.24 -5.06
CA VAL A 719 32.71 -35.54 -4.61
C VAL A 719 33.36 -36.31 -5.76
N SER A 720 32.76 -36.27 -6.95
CA SER A 720 33.33 -36.94 -8.10
C SER A 720 34.62 -36.29 -8.61
N GLU A 721 34.79 -34.97 -8.47
CA GLU A 721 36.04 -34.28 -8.79
C GLU A 721 37.17 -34.73 -7.86
N ASP A 722 36.90 -34.86 -6.56
CA ASP A 722 37.85 -35.38 -5.58
C ASP A 722 38.26 -36.83 -5.91
N LEU A 723 37.30 -37.67 -6.28
CA LEU A 723 37.56 -39.05 -6.70
C LEU A 723 38.42 -39.13 -7.97
N ASN A 724 38.22 -38.19 -8.92
CA ASN A 724 39.07 -38.12 -10.11
C ASN A 724 40.50 -37.74 -9.78
N GLN A 725 40.70 -36.78 -8.87
CA GLN A 725 42.05 -36.39 -8.45
C GLN A 725 42.77 -37.57 -7.79
N ALA A 726 42.10 -38.26 -6.86
CA ALA A 726 42.64 -39.46 -6.23
C ALA A 726 42.96 -40.59 -7.23
N PHE A 727 42.09 -40.80 -8.23
CA PHE A 727 42.34 -41.78 -9.29
C PHE A 727 43.58 -41.42 -10.12
N LYS A 728 43.70 -40.15 -10.52
CA LYS A 728 44.85 -39.65 -11.30
C LYS A 728 46.16 -39.76 -10.53
N GLU A 729 46.16 -39.46 -9.23
CA GLU A 729 47.32 -39.60 -8.37
C GLU A 729 47.78 -41.06 -8.25
N MET A 730 46.84 -41.98 -8.04
CA MET A 730 47.13 -43.41 -7.89
C MET A 730 47.75 -44.02 -9.17
N HIS A 731 47.33 -43.55 -10.35
CA HIS A 731 47.80 -44.06 -11.64
C HIS A 731 48.88 -43.20 -12.31
N LYS A 732 49.41 -42.18 -11.63
CA LYS A 732 50.44 -41.28 -12.18
C LYS A 732 51.71 -42.00 -12.66
N ASN A 733 52.04 -43.13 -12.00
CA ASN A 733 53.23 -43.94 -12.29
C ASN A 733 52.91 -45.29 -12.98
N ASN A 734 51.62 -45.62 -13.18
CA ASN A 734 51.20 -46.87 -13.80
C ASN A 734 50.98 -46.66 -15.31
N LYS A 735 51.33 -47.67 -16.12
CA LYS A 735 51.03 -47.68 -17.56
C LYS A 735 49.57 -48.07 -17.79
N LEU A 736 48.66 -47.10 -17.75
CA LEU A 736 47.31 -47.26 -18.28
C LEU A 736 47.31 -47.20 -19.81
N ALA A 737 46.28 -47.77 -20.45
CA ALA A 737 46.06 -47.69 -21.90
C ALA A 737 45.88 -46.24 -22.39
N LEU A 738 45.33 -45.37 -21.55
CA LEU A 738 45.23 -43.92 -21.75
C LEU A 738 45.95 -43.16 -20.63
N PRO A 739 46.55 -41.99 -20.91
CA PRO A 739 47.10 -41.14 -19.86
C PRO A 739 46.00 -40.81 -18.83
N ALA A 740 46.27 -41.03 -17.53
CA ALA A 740 45.28 -40.81 -16.47
C ALA A 740 44.67 -39.38 -16.51
N ASP A 741 45.49 -38.39 -16.90
CA ASP A 741 45.07 -36.99 -17.01
C ASP A 741 44.04 -36.74 -18.13
N SER A 742 43.99 -37.60 -19.14
CA SER A 742 43.07 -37.49 -20.29
C SER A 742 41.66 -38.01 -20.01
N VAL A 743 41.45 -38.66 -18.86
CA VAL A 743 40.17 -39.26 -18.48
C VAL A 743 39.55 -38.47 -17.32
N ASN A 744 38.24 -38.27 -17.40
CA ASN A 744 37.42 -37.68 -16.36
C ASN A 744 36.19 -38.57 -16.11
N ILE A 745 36.09 -39.16 -14.92
CA ILE A 745 35.09 -40.15 -14.54
C ILE A 745 34.08 -39.50 -13.59
N LYS A 746 32.81 -39.43 -13.98
CA LYS A 746 31.75 -38.89 -13.13
C LYS A 746 31.02 -40.01 -12.39
N ILE A 747 31.31 -40.19 -11.09
CA ILE A 747 30.65 -41.18 -10.24
C ILE A 747 29.52 -40.50 -9.46
N LEU A 748 28.29 -40.83 -9.82
CA LEU A 748 27.10 -40.10 -9.40
C LEU A 748 26.09 -41.02 -8.69
N ASN A 749 25.30 -40.46 -7.76
CA ASN A 749 24.28 -41.23 -7.06
C ASN A 749 23.04 -41.46 -7.95
N ALA A 750 22.78 -42.72 -8.33
CA ALA A 750 21.62 -43.09 -9.15
C ALA A 750 20.27 -42.61 -8.58
N GLY A 751 20.15 -42.47 -7.25
CA GLY A 751 18.93 -41.97 -6.61
C GLY A 751 18.61 -40.50 -6.88
N ALA A 752 19.64 -39.67 -7.09
CA ALA A 752 19.48 -38.24 -7.36
C ALA A 752 19.40 -37.94 -8.87
N TRP A 753 20.24 -38.60 -9.68
CA TRP A 753 20.42 -38.29 -11.10
C TRP A 753 19.37 -38.95 -11.99
N SER A 754 19.33 -40.28 -12.05
CA SER A 754 18.29 -41.02 -12.76
C SER A 754 18.34 -42.52 -12.45
N ARG A 755 17.17 -43.17 -12.48
CA ARG A 755 16.99 -44.62 -12.43
C ARG A 755 16.55 -45.15 -13.81
N SER A 756 17.19 -44.76 -14.90
CA SER A 756 16.89 -45.38 -16.19
C SER A 756 17.29 -46.86 -16.12
N SER A 757 16.32 -47.77 -16.20
CA SER A 757 16.56 -49.22 -16.17
C SER A 757 17.16 -49.76 -17.46
N GLU A 758 17.09 -48.99 -18.55
CA GLU A 758 17.53 -49.44 -19.86
C GLU A 758 19.03 -49.18 -20.06
N LYS A 759 19.79 -50.26 -20.20
CA LYS A 759 21.17 -50.22 -20.65
C LYS A 759 21.18 -50.16 -22.17
N VAL A 760 21.66 -49.06 -22.73
CA VAL A 760 22.02 -49.03 -24.15
C VAL A 760 23.39 -49.67 -24.28
N PHE A 761 23.44 -50.85 -24.88
CA PHE A 761 24.70 -51.52 -25.20
C PHE A 761 25.42 -50.74 -26.30
N VAL A 762 26.75 -50.66 -26.16
CA VAL A 762 27.64 -50.06 -27.14
C VAL A 762 29.00 -50.71 -27.00
N SER A 763 29.58 -51.14 -28.12
CA SER A 763 30.97 -51.61 -28.16
C SER A 763 31.90 -50.40 -28.09
N LEU A 764 32.76 -50.36 -27.07
CA LEU A 764 33.71 -49.27 -26.88
C LEU A 764 35.03 -49.58 -27.59
N PRO A 765 35.81 -48.54 -27.95
CA PRO A 765 37.22 -48.72 -28.28
C PRO A 765 37.97 -49.45 -27.17
N THR A 766 38.94 -50.26 -27.56
CA THR A 766 39.78 -51.05 -26.64
C THR A 766 40.43 -50.17 -25.57
N GLU A 767 40.87 -48.96 -25.92
CA GLU A 767 41.51 -48.03 -24.99
C GLU A 767 40.58 -47.57 -23.85
N LEU A 768 39.27 -47.54 -24.08
CA LEU A 768 38.26 -47.23 -23.07
C LEU A 768 37.78 -48.48 -22.32
N GLU A 769 37.70 -49.61 -23.01
CA GLU A 769 37.31 -50.89 -22.42
C GLU A 769 38.33 -51.36 -21.37
N ASP A 770 39.63 -51.22 -21.65
CA ASP A 770 40.72 -51.55 -20.73
C ASP A 770 40.73 -50.66 -19.47
N LEU A 771 40.14 -49.47 -19.54
CA LEU A 771 40.09 -48.53 -18.42
C LEU A 771 38.98 -48.87 -17.41
N ILE A 772 37.89 -49.48 -17.87
CA ILE A 772 36.70 -49.74 -17.02
C ILE A 772 37.06 -50.59 -15.78
N PRO A 773 37.79 -51.72 -15.90
CA PRO A 773 38.16 -52.56 -14.74
C PRO A 773 39.02 -51.82 -13.70
N GLU A 774 39.96 -50.98 -14.16
CA GLU A 774 40.84 -50.19 -13.28
C GLU A 774 40.04 -49.21 -12.41
N VAL A 775 39.03 -48.56 -13.00
CA VAL A 775 38.13 -47.65 -12.29
C VAL A 775 37.24 -48.41 -11.31
N GLU A 776 36.72 -49.57 -11.70
CA GLU A 776 35.92 -50.42 -10.82
C GLU A 776 36.71 -50.93 -9.62
N GLU A 777 37.97 -51.33 -9.84
CA GLU A 777 38.87 -51.77 -8.77
C GLU A 777 39.22 -50.62 -7.82
N PHE A 778 39.59 -49.45 -8.35
CA PHE A 778 39.82 -48.23 -7.57
C PHE A 778 38.62 -47.91 -6.67
N TYR A 779 37.42 -47.88 -7.26
CA TYR A 779 36.22 -47.52 -6.51
C TYR A 779 35.86 -48.58 -5.46
N LYS A 780 36.01 -49.87 -5.79
CA LYS A 780 35.74 -50.98 -4.86
C LYS A 780 36.69 -50.98 -3.66
N LYS A 781 37.95 -50.60 -3.84
CA LYS A 781 38.93 -50.46 -2.74
C LYS A 781 38.52 -49.36 -1.76
N ASN A 782 38.02 -48.24 -2.28
CA ASN A 782 37.65 -47.08 -1.46
C ASN A 782 36.22 -47.17 -0.90
N HIS A 783 35.34 -47.94 -1.54
CA HIS A 783 33.93 -48.04 -1.17
C HIS A 783 33.41 -49.47 -1.25
N SER A 784 33.44 -50.17 -0.11
CA SER A 784 32.88 -51.53 0.01
C SER A 784 31.34 -51.51 -0.04
N GLY A 785 30.75 -52.54 -0.66
CA GLY A 785 29.29 -52.72 -0.73
C GLY A 785 28.56 -51.88 -1.79
N ARG A 786 29.28 -51.13 -2.64
CA ARG A 786 28.70 -50.37 -3.77
C ARG A 786 29.01 -51.03 -5.10
N LYS A 787 28.14 -50.83 -6.10
CA LYS A 787 28.31 -51.33 -7.48
C LYS A 787 28.18 -50.17 -8.46
N LEU A 788 29.10 -50.10 -9.42
CA LEU A 788 29.06 -49.10 -10.48
C LEU A 788 28.15 -49.55 -11.63
N HIS A 789 27.49 -48.57 -12.25
CA HIS A 789 26.70 -48.73 -13.45
C HIS A 789 27.15 -47.69 -14.47
N TRP A 790 27.67 -48.15 -15.61
CA TRP A 790 28.19 -47.29 -16.65
C TRP A 790 27.06 -46.76 -17.54
N HIS A 791 27.02 -45.43 -17.72
CA HIS A 791 26.00 -44.71 -18.49
C HIS A 791 26.60 -44.05 -19.75
N HIS A 792 26.97 -44.86 -20.73
CA HIS A 792 27.67 -44.40 -21.94
C HIS A 792 26.90 -43.37 -22.78
N LEU A 793 25.56 -43.36 -22.72
CA LEU A 793 24.73 -42.36 -23.40
C LEU A 793 25.06 -40.91 -22.96
N MET A 794 25.43 -40.73 -21.70
CA MET A 794 25.75 -39.42 -21.13
C MET A 794 27.26 -39.11 -21.17
N SER A 795 28.07 -40.05 -21.63
CA SER A 795 29.52 -39.91 -21.74
C SER A 795 29.92 -39.22 -23.05
N ASN A 796 31.06 -38.55 -23.02
CA ASN A 796 31.64 -37.86 -24.16
C ASN A 796 33.16 -37.96 -24.17
N GLY A 797 33.77 -37.55 -25.28
CA GLY A 797 35.21 -37.50 -25.41
C GLY A 797 35.65 -36.57 -26.53
N ILE A 798 36.95 -36.25 -26.53
CA ILE A 798 37.61 -35.53 -27.61
C ILE A 798 38.47 -36.52 -28.37
N ILE A 799 38.22 -36.66 -29.67
CA ILE A 799 39.04 -37.49 -30.56
C ILE A 799 39.76 -36.63 -31.59
N THR A 800 40.94 -37.08 -31.99
CA THR A 800 41.67 -36.47 -33.10
C THR A 800 41.26 -37.14 -34.41
N PHE A 801 40.50 -36.43 -35.22
CA PHE A 801 40.08 -36.85 -36.55
C PHE A 801 41.09 -36.40 -37.61
N LYS A 802 41.73 -37.35 -38.29
CA LYS A 802 42.70 -37.10 -39.36
C LYS A 802 42.11 -37.48 -40.71
N ASN A 803 42.30 -36.62 -41.69
CA ASN A 803 41.96 -36.88 -43.08
C ASN A 803 43.02 -36.31 -44.03
N GLU A 804 42.76 -36.36 -45.34
CA GLU A 804 43.69 -35.86 -46.35
C GLU A 804 43.91 -34.34 -46.30
N VAL A 805 42.95 -33.57 -45.76
CA VAL A 805 43.04 -32.11 -45.67
C VAL A 805 43.80 -31.66 -44.41
N GLY A 806 43.63 -32.34 -43.29
CA GLY A 806 44.17 -31.91 -42.01
C GLY A 806 43.79 -32.76 -40.80
N GLN A 807 43.97 -32.17 -39.63
CA GLN A 807 43.74 -32.81 -38.33
C GLN A 807 42.84 -31.94 -37.47
N TYR A 808 41.72 -32.51 -37.00
CA TYR A 808 40.70 -31.77 -36.27
C TYR A 808 40.37 -32.48 -34.96
N ASP A 809 40.15 -31.71 -33.90
CA ASP A 809 39.71 -32.26 -32.63
C ASP A 809 38.18 -32.23 -32.59
N LEU A 810 37.57 -33.42 -32.59
CA LEU A 810 36.12 -33.58 -32.53
C LEU A 810 35.71 -33.92 -31.10
N GLU A 811 34.92 -33.06 -30.49
CA GLU A 811 34.22 -33.35 -29.24
C GLU A 811 32.91 -34.06 -29.59
N VAL A 812 32.82 -35.34 -29.21
CA VAL A 812 31.81 -36.30 -29.66
C VAL A 812 31.18 -37.04 -28.48
N THR A 813 29.95 -37.53 -28.65
CA THR A 813 29.34 -38.47 -27.70
C THR A 813 30.04 -39.83 -27.80
N THR A 814 29.92 -40.67 -26.77
CA THR A 814 30.49 -42.03 -26.81
C THR A 814 29.91 -42.88 -27.95
N PHE A 815 28.65 -42.66 -28.35
CA PHE A 815 28.06 -43.35 -29.51
C PHE A 815 28.68 -42.89 -30.83
N GLN A 816 28.88 -41.58 -31.01
CA GLN A 816 29.58 -41.05 -32.18
C GLN A 816 31.03 -41.57 -32.23
N LEU A 817 31.67 -41.67 -31.06
CA LEU A 817 33.01 -42.22 -30.91
C LEU A 817 33.06 -43.68 -31.37
N ALA A 818 32.17 -44.53 -30.87
CA ALA A 818 32.07 -45.93 -31.27
C ALA A 818 31.83 -46.10 -32.78
N VAL A 819 30.96 -45.28 -33.36
CA VAL A 819 30.72 -45.27 -34.81
C VAL A 819 31.99 -44.88 -35.58
N LEU A 820 32.66 -43.80 -35.21
CA LEU A 820 33.87 -43.35 -35.91
C LEU A 820 35.04 -44.33 -35.77
N PHE A 821 35.13 -45.03 -34.64
CA PHE A 821 36.13 -46.06 -34.39
C PHE A 821 36.10 -47.19 -35.44
N ALA A 822 34.93 -47.47 -36.04
CA ALA A 822 34.79 -48.48 -37.09
C ALA A 822 35.70 -48.24 -38.32
N TRP A 823 36.18 -47.00 -38.52
CA TRP A 823 37.08 -46.64 -39.63
C TRP A 823 38.56 -46.52 -39.24
N ASN A 824 38.95 -46.70 -37.98
CA ASN A 824 40.33 -46.48 -37.53
C ASN A 824 41.37 -47.33 -38.29
N GLN A 825 41.05 -48.61 -38.56
CA GLN A 825 41.92 -49.51 -39.31
C GLN A 825 41.64 -49.52 -40.82
N ARG A 826 40.56 -48.85 -41.26
CA ARG A 826 40.08 -48.84 -42.65
C ARG A 826 39.56 -47.46 -43.09
N PRO A 827 40.41 -46.42 -43.18
CA PRO A 827 39.95 -45.03 -43.33
C PRO A 827 39.25 -44.70 -44.66
N ARG A 828 39.43 -45.55 -45.70
CA ARG A 828 38.89 -45.34 -47.05
C ARG A 828 37.75 -46.29 -47.43
N GLU A 829 37.35 -47.19 -46.54
CA GLU A 829 36.29 -48.16 -46.83
C GLU A 829 34.88 -47.57 -46.64
N LYS A 830 33.96 -48.04 -47.48
CA LYS A 830 32.52 -47.81 -47.31
C LYS A 830 31.94 -48.94 -46.45
N ILE A 831 31.28 -48.59 -45.35
CA ILE A 831 30.69 -49.54 -44.40
C ILE A 831 29.16 -49.39 -44.47
N SER A 832 28.43 -50.50 -44.62
CA SER A 832 26.96 -50.48 -44.62
C SER A 832 26.39 -50.18 -43.23
N PHE A 833 25.14 -49.70 -43.20
CA PHE A 833 24.39 -49.50 -41.96
C PHE A 833 24.34 -50.78 -41.11
N GLU A 834 24.08 -51.93 -41.75
CA GLU A 834 24.06 -53.24 -41.08
C GLU A 834 25.40 -53.56 -40.41
N ASN A 835 26.52 -53.36 -41.12
CA ASN A 835 27.84 -53.63 -40.58
C ASN A 835 28.22 -52.68 -39.44
N LEU A 836 27.80 -51.41 -39.51
CA LEU A 836 27.98 -50.46 -38.41
C LEU A 836 27.14 -50.83 -37.19
N LYS A 837 25.92 -51.35 -37.40
CA LYS A 837 25.07 -51.86 -36.33
C LYS A 837 25.70 -53.05 -35.61
N LEU A 838 26.27 -53.99 -36.35
CA LEU A 838 27.00 -55.12 -35.78
C LEU A 838 28.27 -54.67 -35.06
N ALA A 839 29.05 -53.75 -35.64
CA ALA A 839 30.32 -53.30 -35.07
C ALA A 839 30.17 -52.44 -33.81
N THR A 840 29.06 -51.70 -33.67
CA THR A 840 28.82 -50.80 -32.54
C THR A 840 27.86 -51.36 -31.50
N GLU A 841 27.12 -52.42 -31.84
CA GLU A 841 26.02 -53.00 -31.05
C GLU A 841 24.90 -52.00 -30.65
N LEU A 842 24.87 -50.83 -31.31
CA LEU A 842 23.88 -49.81 -31.01
C LEU A 842 22.48 -50.23 -31.50
N PRO A 843 21.42 -49.93 -30.73
CA PRO A 843 20.05 -50.08 -31.20
C PRO A 843 19.81 -49.28 -32.48
N ASP A 844 19.00 -49.82 -33.38
CA ASP A 844 18.72 -49.27 -34.71
C ASP A 844 18.34 -47.77 -34.66
N ALA A 845 17.43 -47.39 -33.75
CA ALA A 845 16.98 -46.01 -33.58
C ALA A 845 18.12 -45.05 -33.15
N GLU A 846 19.00 -45.50 -32.26
CA GLU A 846 20.11 -44.70 -31.74
C GLU A 846 21.25 -44.61 -32.74
N LEU A 847 21.55 -45.69 -33.47
CA LEU A 847 22.52 -45.68 -34.56
C LEU A 847 22.11 -44.71 -35.67
N ARG A 848 20.85 -44.71 -36.11
CA ARG A 848 20.35 -43.78 -37.12
C ARG A 848 20.53 -42.33 -36.71
N ARG A 849 20.18 -41.99 -35.46
CA ARG A 849 20.37 -40.63 -34.91
C ARG A 849 21.84 -40.26 -34.84
N THR A 850 22.68 -41.19 -34.38
CA THR A 850 24.12 -41.00 -34.26
C THR A 850 24.74 -40.74 -35.64
N LEU A 851 24.42 -41.56 -36.64
CA LEU A 851 24.90 -41.37 -38.01
C LEU A 851 24.39 -40.06 -38.62
N TRP A 852 23.11 -39.73 -38.43
CA TRP A 852 22.54 -38.46 -38.89
C TRP A 852 23.29 -37.26 -38.34
N SER A 853 23.69 -37.31 -37.05
CA SER A 853 24.49 -36.24 -36.44
C SER A 853 25.88 -36.07 -37.04
N LEU A 854 26.42 -37.10 -37.71
CA LEU A 854 27.74 -37.09 -38.35
C LEU A 854 27.67 -36.76 -39.85
N VAL A 855 26.55 -37.06 -40.52
CA VAL A 855 26.33 -36.79 -41.96
C VAL A 855 25.53 -35.53 -42.26
N ALA A 856 24.79 -34.98 -41.28
CA ALA A 856 23.86 -33.87 -41.48
C ALA A 856 23.87 -32.89 -40.30
N PHE A 857 25.07 -32.53 -39.81
CA PHE A 857 25.22 -31.54 -38.75
C PHE A 857 24.96 -30.11 -39.28
N PRO A 858 23.95 -29.38 -38.76
CA PRO A 858 23.48 -28.13 -39.39
C PRO A 858 24.51 -26.99 -39.47
N LYS A 859 25.47 -26.93 -38.53
CA LYS A 859 26.47 -25.85 -38.50
C LYS A 859 27.73 -26.14 -39.33
N LEU A 860 27.83 -27.32 -39.93
CA LEU A 860 28.99 -27.73 -40.71
C LEU A 860 28.67 -27.64 -42.21
N LYS A 861 29.52 -26.93 -42.95
CA LYS A 861 29.44 -26.87 -44.43
C LYS A 861 29.89 -28.16 -45.09
N ARG A 862 30.86 -28.84 -44.49
CA ARG A 862 31.36 -30.16 -44.89
C ARG A 862 31.13 -31.12 -43.73
N GLN A 863 30.48 -32.24 -44.01
CA GLN A 863 30.05 -33.21 -43.01
C GLN A 863 31.19 -34.19 -42.70
N VAL A 864 31.17 -34.80 -41.51
CA VAL A 864 32.26 -35.70 -41.05
C VAL A 864 32.23 -37.01 -41.83
N LEU A 865 31.02 -37.52 -42.07
CA LEU A 865 30.76 -38.72 -42.86
C LEU A 865 30.02 -38.36 -44.16
N LEU A 866 30.27 -39.15 -45.19
CA LEU A 866 29.52 -39.20 -46.44
C LEU A 866 28.67 -40.47 -46.46
N TYR A 867 27.59 -40.46 -47.23
CA TYR A 867 26.70 -41.61 -47.33
C TYR A 867 25.99 -41.70 -48.69
N GLU A 868 25.65 -42.92 -49.10
CA GLU A 868 24.95 -43.22 -50.36
C GLU A 868 23.95 -44.38 -50.14
N PRO A 869 22.70 -44.29 -50.64
CA PRO A 869 22.08 -43.15 -51.33
C PRO A 869 21.74 -41.97 -50.39
N GLN A 870 21.57 -40.78 -50.96
CA GLN A 870 21.20 -39.56 -50.22
C GLN A 870 19.75 -39.63 -49.72
N VAL A 871 19.52 -39.23 -48.48
CA VAL A 871 18.22 -39.28 -47.81
C VAL A 871 18.02 -38.04 -46.94
N ASN A 872 16.76 -37.66 -46.69
CA ASN A 872 16.42 -36.41 -46.00
C ASN A 872 16.12 -36.60 -44.50
N SER A 873 16.07 -37.84 -44.01
CA SER A 873 15.76 -38.17 -42.63
C SER A 873 16.55 -39.37 -42.13
N PRO A 874 16.89 -39.43 -40.82
CA PRO A 874 17.52 -40.60 -40.21
C PRO A 874 16.71 -41.90 -40.37
N LYS A 875 15.38 -41.79 -40.50
CA LYS A 875 14.49 -42.94 -40.65
C LYS A 875 14.62 -43.62 -42.03
N ASP A 876 15.11 -42.88 -43.01
CA ASP A 876 15.16 -43.31 -44.40
C ASP A 876 16.44 -44.09 -44.73
N PHE A 877 17.39 -44.18 -43.79
CA PHE A 877 18.53 -45.07 -43.97
C PHE A 877 18.04 -46.51 -44.16
N THR A 878 18.70 -47.26 -45.03
CA THR A 878 18.40 -48.68 -45.25
C THR A 878 19.58 -49.51 -44.76
N GLU A 879 19.39 -50.81 -44.56
CA GLU A 879 20.48 -51.70 -44.14
C GLU A 879 21.66 -51.67 -45.12
N GLY A 880 21.38 -51.45 -46.42
CA GLY A 880 22.36 -51.28 -47.49
C GLY A 880 22.92 -49.87 -47.66
N THR A 881 22.50 -48.87 -46.88
CA THR A 881 23.08 -47.51 -46.97
C THR A 881 24.55 -47.56 -46.57
N LEU A 882 25.43 -47.10 -47.46
CA LEU A 882 26.87 -47.11 -47.27
C LEU A 882 27.34 -45.78 -46.69
N PHE A 883 28.22 -45.83 -45.70
CA PHE A 883 28.84 -44.68 -45.05
C PHE A 883 30.36 -44.72 -45.22
N SER A 884 31.00 -43.56 -45.37
CA SER A 884 32.45 -43.44 -45.44
C SER A 884 32.95 -42.14 -44.81
N VAL A 885 34.19 -42.15 -44.33
CA VAL A 885 34.86 -40.95 -43.81
C VAL A 885 35.03 -39.92 -44.91
N ASN A 886 34.65 -38.67 -44.64
CA ASN A 886 34.85 -37.58 -45.60
C ASN A 886 36.32 -37.13 -45.61
N GLN A 887 37.08 -37.60 -46.59
CA GLN A 887 38.49 -37.25 -46.74
C GLN A 887 38.72 -35.76 -47.06
N GLU A 888 37.70 -35.08 -47.59
CA GLU A 888 37.70 -33.64 -47.87
C GLU A 888 37.14 -32.79 -46.73
N PHE A 889 36.78 -33.40 -45.60
CA PHE A 889 36.26 -32.68 -44.44
C PHE A 889 37.21 -31.56 -44.02
N SER A 890 36.66 -30.36 -43.83
CA SER A 890 37.46 -29.24 -43.36
C SER A 890 36.61 -28.17 -42.72
N LEU A 891 37.22 -27.47 -41.75
CA LEU A 891 36.63 -26.27 -41.18
C LEU A 891 36.76 -25.10 -42.14
N ILE A 892 35.64 -24.45 -42.44
CA ILE A 892 35.61 -23.26 -43.30
C ILE A 892 35.35 -22.04 -42.41
N LYS A 893 36.37 -21.20 -42.22
CA LYS A 893 36.25 -19.89 -41.54
C LYS A 893 36.57 -18.78 -42.54
N ASN A 894 35.68 -17.79 -42.68
CA ASN A 894 35.83 -16.67 -43.63
C ASN A 894 36.15 -17.14 -45.06
N ALA A 895 35.43 -18.15 -45.54
CA ALA A 895 35.65 -18.82 -46.84
C ALA A 895 37.02 -19.49 -47.04
N LYS A 896 37.87 -19.58 -46.00
CA LYS A 896 39.18 -20.27 -46.04
C LYS A 896 39.13 -21.62 -45.33
N VAL A 897 39.69 -22.62 -45.99
CA VAL A 897 39.89 -23.98 -45.46
C VAL A 897 40.96 -23.94 -44.36
N GLN A 898 40.60 -24.44 -43.18
CA GLN A 898 41.52 -24.58 -42.05
C GLN A 898 42.03 -26.01 -42.01
N LYS A 899 43.35 -26.20 -41.86
CA LYS A 899 43.95 -27.54 -41.72
C LYS A 899 43.93 -28.10 -40.30
N ARG A 900 43.55 -27.26 -39.32
CA ARG A 900 43.40 -27.63 -37.91
C ARG A 900 42.23 -26.89 -37.26
N GLY A 901 41.66 -27.47 -36.22
CA GLY A 901 40.71 -26.80 -35.35
C GLY A 901 39.88 -27.76 -34.51
N LYS A 902 39.16 -27.21 -33.53
CA LYS A 902 38.26 -27.95 -32.64
C LYS A 902 36.80 -27.75 -33.04
N ILE A 903 36.02 -28.83 -33.03
CA ILE A 903 34.59 -28.84 -33.33
C ILE A 903 33.85 -29.54 -32.20
N ASN A 904 32.76 -28.93 -31.75
CA ASN A 904 31.82 -29.57 -30.83
C ASN A 904 30.63 -30.12 -31.61
N LEU A 905 30.58 -31.46 -31.72
CA LEU A 905 29.49 -32.21 -32.36
C LEU A 905 28.39 -32.61 -31.38
N ILE A 906 28.61 -32.45 -30.07
CA ILE A 906 27.63 -32.75 -29.00
C ILE A 906 26.54 -31.68 -28.98
N GLY A 907 26.93 -30.39 -28.98
CA GLY A 907 26.06 -29.22 -29.14
C GLY A 907 24.65 -29.34 -28.57
N ARG A 908 23.64 -29.37 -29.46
CA ARG A 908 22.20 -29.49 -29.15
C ARG A 908 21.69 -30.94 -29.19
N LEU A 909 22.53 -31.95 -29.40
CA LEU A 909 22.08 -33.35 -29.49
C LEU A 909 21.35 -33.73 -28.20
N GLN A 910 20.11 -34.19 -28.28
CA GLN A 910 19.40 -34.65 -27.10
C GLN A 910 20.15 -35.87 -26.54
N LEU A 911 20.65 -35.76 -25.30
CA LEU A 911 21.25 -36.89 -24.56
C LEU A 911 20.18 -37.78 -23.92
N THR A 912 18.95 -37.70 -24.42
CA THR A 912 17.79 -38.46 -23.98
C THR A 912 17.12 -39.07 -25.20
N THR A 913 16.86 -40.38 -25.13
CA THR A 913 16.15 -41.07 -26.22
C THR A 913 14.67 -40.67 -26.19
N GLU A 914 13.96 -40.84 -27.31
CA GLU A 914 12.49 -40.64 -27.34
C GLU A 914 11.79 -41.49 -26.28
N ARG A 915 12.25 -42.73 -26.13
CA ARG A 915 11.73 -43.66 -25.13
C ARG A 915 11.96 -43.18 -23.71
N MET A 916 13.14 -42.65 -23.38
CA MET A 916 13.39 -42.03 -22.07
C MET A 916 12.45 -40.86 -21.82
N ARG A 917 12.16 -40.04 -22.84
CA ARG A 917 11.18 -38.94 -22.71
C ARG A 917 9.77 -39.45 -22.45
N GLU A 918 9.34 -40.52 -23.10
CA GLU A 918 8.06 -41.18 -22.83
C GLU A 918 8.01 -41.76 -21.41
N GLU A 919 9.04 -42.51 -20.99
CA GLU A 919 9.12 -43.11 -19.66
C GLU A 919 9.10 -42.06 -18.54
N GLU A 920 9.80 -40.94 -18.72
CA GLU A 920 9.75 -39.83 -17.78
C GLU A 920 8.38 -39.11 -17.77
N ASN A 921 7.70 -38.99 -18.92
CA ASN A 921 6.32 -38.48 -18.97
C ASN A 921 5.38 -39.40 -18.17
N GLU A 922 5.47 -40.70 -18.40
CA GLU A 922 4.72 -41.72 -17.66
C GLU A 922 5.05 -41.67 -16.16
N GLY A 923 6.33 -41.43 -15.82
CA GLY A 923 6.82 -41.27 -14.45
C GLY A 923 6.17 -40.10 -13.71
N ILE A 924 5.90 -38.97 -14.38
CA ILE A 924 5.14 -37.85 -13.79
C ILE A 924 3.76 -38.33 -13.37
N VAL A 925 3.03 -38.98 -14.27
CA VAL A 925 1.65 -39.43 -14.03
C VAL A 925 1.61 -40.46 -12.89
N GLN A 926 2.53 -41.42 -12.88
CA GLN A 926 2.65 -42.41 -11.80
C GLN A 926 2.95 -41.74 -10.46
N LEU A 927 3.85 -40.75 -10.44
CA LEU A 927 4.17 -40.03 -9.21
C LEU A 927 2.99 -39.20 -8.71
N ARG A 928 2.21 -38.57 -9.59
CA ARG A 928 0.96 -37.88 -9.21
C ARG A 928 -0.03 -38.83 -8.56
N ILE A 929 -0.16 -40.04 -9.09
CA ILE A 929 -1.00 -41.11 -8.50
C ILE A 929 -0.51 -41.43 -7.08
N LEU A 930 0.78 -41.74 -6.91
CA LEU A 930 1.36 -42.09 -5.61
C LEU A 930 1.23 -40.95 -4.59
N ARG A 931 1.49 -39.70 -4.99
CA ARG A 931 1.34 -38.51 -4.13
C ARG A 931 -0.10 -38.26 -3.73
N THR A 932 -1.04 -38.51 -4.65
CA THR A 932 -2.48 -38.43 -4.35
C THR A 932 -2.89 -39.47 -3.31
N GLN A 933 -2.45 -40.73 -3.48
CA GLN A 933 -2.70 -41.80 -2.51
C GLN A 933 -2.11 -41.48 -1.13
N GLU A 934 -0.83 -41.07 -1.09
CA GLU A 934 -0.12 -40.69 0.13
C GLU A 934 -0.85 -39.54 0.85
N ALA A 935 -1.21 -38.47 0.15
CA ALA A 935 -1.89 -37.32 0.72
C ALA A 935 -3.29 -37.69 1.27
N ILE A 936 -4.07 -38.51 0.55
CA ILE A 936 -5.36 -39.00 1.05
C ILE A 936 -5.15 -39.81 2.34
N ILE A 937 -4.20 -40.74 2.36
CA ILE A 937 -3.91 -41.55 3.55
C ILE A 937 -3.49 -40.65 4.73
N GLN A 938 -2.68 -39.63 4.50
CA GLN A 938 -2.25 -38.69 5.53
C GLN A 938 -3.43 -37.91 6.14
N ILE A 939 -4.31 -37.36 5.30
CA ILE A 939 -5.53 -36.67 5.74
C ILE A 939 -6.42 -37.63 6.54
N MET A 940 -6.66 -38.83 6.01
CA MET A 940 -7.53 -39.83 6.62
C MET A 940 -6.98 -40.31 7.97
N LYS A 941 -5.66 -40.49 8.09
CA LYS A 941 -5.00 -40.82 9.36
C LYS A 941 -5.21 -39.75 10.42
N MET A 942 -5.20 -38.48 10.03
CA MET A 942 -5.37 -37.33 10.93
C MET A 942 -6.84 -37.11 11.33
N ARG A 943 -7.76 -37.12 10.36
CA ARG A 943 -9.18 -36.78 10.57
C ARG A 943 -10.03 -37.97 11.01
N LYS A 944 -9.62 -39.20 10.70
CA LYS A 944 -10.34 -40.48 10.90
C LYS A 944 -11.67 -40.63 10.18
N LYS A 945 -12.47 -39.56 10.08
CA LYS A 945 -13.73 -39.48 9.34
C LYS A 945 -13.81 -38.13 8.63
N ILE A 946 -14.12 -38.11 7.34
CA ILE A 946 -14.18 -36.86 6.55
C ILE A 946 -15.17 -36.99 5.40
N SER A 947 -15.82 -35.89 5.02
CA SER A 947 -16.67 -35.84 3.82
C SER A 947 -15.83 -35.72 2.54
N ASN A 948 -16.38 -36.12 1.41
CA ASN A 948 -15.73 -36.05 0.10
C ASN A 948 -15.36 -34.60 -0.28
N ALA A 949 -16.25 -33.65 -0.01
CA ALA A 949 -15.98 -32.23 -0.26
C ALA A 949 -14.80 -31.70 0.56
N GLN A 950 -14.74 -32.02 1.85
CA GLN A 950 -13.62 -31.63 2.72
C GLN A 950 -12.31 -32.32 2.32
N LEU A 951 -12.36 -33.61 2.00
CA LEU A 951 -11.20 -34.36 1.53
C LEU A 951 -10.62 -33.76 0.25
N GLN A 952 -11.46 -33.42 -0.73
CA GLN A 952 -11.00 -32.78 -1.97
C GLN A 952 -10.34 -31.43 -1.70
N THR A 953 -10.93 -30.60 -0.82
CA THR A 953 -10.36 -29.29 -0.47
C THR A 953 -9.00 -29.42 0.21
N GLU A 954 -8.88 -30.27 1.24
CA GLU A 954 -7.60 -30.51 1.94
C GLU A 954 -6.55 -31.14 1.01
N LEU A 955 -6.97 -32.06 0.12
CA LEU A 955 -6.08 -32.70 -0.85
C LEU A 955 -5.50 -31.71 -1.86
N VAL A 956 -6.33 -30.80 -2.39
CA VAL A 956 -5.88 -29.74 -3.30
C VAL A 956 -4.90 -28.81 -2.58
N GLU A 957 -5.17 -28.44 -1.33
CA GLU A 957 -4.26 -27.59 -0.54
C GLU A 957 -2.88 -28.21 -0.32
N ILE A 958 -2.80 -29.53 -0.10
CA ILE A 958 -1.52 -30.25 0.03
C ILE A 958 -0.79 -30.34 -1.30
N LEU A 959 -1.50 -30.62 -2.40
CA LEU A 959 -0.88 -30.94 -3.69
C LEU A 959 -0.65 -29.72 -4.61
N LYS A 960 -1.32 -28.57 -4.38
CA LYS A 960 -1.30 -27.40 -5.29
C LYS A 960 0.09 -26.84 -5.62
N ASN A 961 1.10 -27.09 -4.78
CA ASN A 961 2.47 -26.67 -5.02
C ASN A 961 3.24 -27.63 -5.95
N MET A 962 2.72 -28.83 -6.22
CA MET A 962 3.24 -29.78 -7.21
C MET A 962 2.41 -29.78 -8.49
N PHE A 963 1.12 -30.07 -8.36
CA PHE A 963 0.17 -30.22 -9.45
C PHE A 963 -1.26 -30.05 -8.93
N LEU A 964 -2.20 -29.74 -9.83
CA LEU A 964 -3.61 -29.73 -9.48
C LEU A 964 -4.22 -31.14 -9.73
N PRO A 965 -4.61 -31.89 -8.68
CA PRO A 965 -5.16 -33.23 -8.88
C PRO A 965 -6.52 -33.17 -9.60
N GLN A 966 -6.65 -33.94 -10.69
CA GLN A 966 -7.90 -34.00 -11.45
C GLN A 966 -8.96 -34.76 -10.68
N LYS A 967 -10.23 -34.31 -10.74
CA LYS A 967 -11.37 -34.98 -10.07
C LYS A 967 -11.47 -36.47 -10.40
N LYS A 968 -11.19 -36.84 -11.64
CA LYS A 968 -11.16 -38.23 -12.10
C LYS A 968 -10.08 -39.05 -11.36
N MET A 969 -8.86 -38.54 -11.32
CA MET A 969 -7.75 -39.17 -10.60
C MET A 969 -8.08 -39.34 -9.11
N ILE A 970 -8.62 -38.30 -8.46
CA ILE A 970 -9.02 -38.37 -7.04
C ILE A 970 -10.04 -39.49 -6.83
N LYS A 971 -11.06 -39.58 -7.67
CA LYS A 971 -12.08 -40.64 -7.59
C LYS A 971 -11.46 -42.03 -7.74
N GLU A 972 -10.64 -42.23 -8.77
CA GLU A 972 -9.95 -43.50 -9.02
C GLU A 972 -9.05 -43.90 -7.84
N GLN A 973 -8.31 -42.95 -7.25
CA GLN A 973 -7.45 -43.24 -6.10
C GLN A 973 -8.24 -43.52 -4.82
N ILE A 974 -9.40 -42.88 -4.62
CA ILE A 974 -10.29 -43.21 -3.51
C ILE A 974 -10.79 -44.65 -3.64
N GLU A 975 -11.28 -45.06 -4.81
CA GLU A 975 -11.74 -46.45 -5.01
C GLU A 975 -10.60 -47.44 -4.79
N TRP A 976 -9.41 -47.14 -5.33
CA TRP A 976 -8.23 -47.98 -5.10
C TRP A 976 -7.91 -48.13 -3.60
N LEU A 977 -7.96 -47.04 -2.83
CA LEU A 977 -7.73 -47.08 -1.39
C LEU A 977 -8.82 -47.84 -0.61
N ILE A 978 -10.07 -47.84 -1.10
CA ILE A 978 -11.16 -48.64 -0.54
C ILE A 978 -10.92 -50.12 -0.80
N GLU A 979 -10.61 -50.50 -2.05
CA GLU A 979 -10.32 -51.88 -2.45
C GLU A 979 -9.15 -52.48 -1.65
N HIS A 980 -8.13 -51.65 -1.37
CA HIS A 980 -6.95 -52.05 -0.61
C HIS A 980 -7.12 -51.87 0.91
N LYS A 981 -8.35 -51.59 1.39
CA LYS A 981 -8.72 -51.53 2.80
C LYS A 981 -7.98 -50.45 3.63
N TYR A 982 -7.52 -49.37 3.01
CA TYR A 982 -6.97 -48.20 3.72
C TYR A 982 -8.08 -47.27 4.24
N ILE A 983 -9.21 -47.22 3.54
CA ILE A 983 -10.38 -46.43 3.90
C ILE A 983 -11.66 -47.22 3.58
N ARG A 984 -12.78 -46.85 4.18
CA ARG A 984 -14.11 -47.37 3.83
C ARG A 984 -15.12 -46.23 3.74
N ARG A 985 -16.25 -46.47 3.10
CA ARG A 985 -17.39 -45.54 3.16
C ARG A 985 -18.14 -45.73 4.46
N ASP A 986 -18.71 -44.65 4.98
CA ASP A 986 -19.64 -44.70 6.09
C ASP A 986 -20.92 -45.45 5.67
N GLU A 987 -21.51 -46.20 6.60
CA GLU A 987 -22.72 -47.01 6.35
C GLU A 987 -23.97 -46.14 6.15
N SER A 988 -23.97 -44.93 6.72
CA SER A 988 -25.08 -43.97 6.63
C SER A 988 -24.93 -42.94 5.50
N ASP A 989 -23.69 -42.65 5.07
CA ASP A 989 -23.41 -41.68 4.01
C ASP A 989 -22.23 -42.09 3.11
N ILE A 990 -22.54 -42.36 1.84
CA ILE A 990 -21.57 -42.73 0.79
C ILE A 990 -20.55 -41.61 0.53
N ASN A 991 -20.89 -40.35 0.80
CA ASN A 991 -19.99 -39.21 0.66
C ASN A 991 -19.07 -39.02 1.85
N THR A 992 -19.14 -39.88 2.86
CA THR A 992 -18.28 -39.82 4.03
C THR A 992 -17.34 -41.02 4.05
N PHE A 993 -16.06 -40.76 4.26
CA PHE A 993 -15.01 -41.77 4.32
C PHE A 993 -14.51 -41.94 5.75
N ILE A 994 -14.18 -43.17 6.12
CA ILE A 994 -13.63 -43.58 7.42
C ILE A 994 -12.28 -44.25 7.18
N TYR A 995 -11.26 -43.87 7.95
CA TYR A 995 -9.94 -44.48 7.90
C TYR A 995 -9.98 -45.90 8.47
N MET A 996 -9.36 -46.85 7.76
CA MET A 996 -9.18 -48.22 8.22
C MET A 996 -7.70 -48.45 8.54
N ALA A 997 -7.44 -48.87 9.77
CA ALA A 997 -6.09 -49.05 10.29
C ALA A 997 -5.51 -50.40 9.87
#